data_AF-A0AAD6M1L2-F1
#
_entry.id   AF-A0AAD6M1L2-F1
#
_cell.length_a   1.000
_cell.length_b   1.000
_cell.length_c   1.000
_cell.angle_alpha   90.00
_cell.angle_beta   90.00
_cell.angle_gamma   90.00
#
_symmetry.space_group_name_H-M   'P 1'
#
loop_
_entity.id
_entity.type
_entity.pdbx_description
1 polymer ?
#
loop_
_entity_poly.entity_id
_entity_poly.type
_entity_poly.pdbx_seq_one_letter_code
_entity_poly.pdbx_strand_id
1 'polypeptide(L)'
;MQRKLDDEVWLQLASAHSIVKFLPGFQGPLPFHLETGYVGVDEAEDVQLFYYFIKSQRNHKDDPLLLWLTGGPGCSAFSGLAFEIGPIRFEEKEYNGSLPTLVFNPYSWTQVSSIIFLDLPVSTGFSYARTPLALQRSDFKQVSQAEQFLRKWLMDHQEFLSNPVYISGDSYSGIIVPAVVQKISNGNNDGLKPLINLKGYTLGNPFTDPTFDFNSRIPFSHGMGLISDELYESLKKSCGGEYQSIDPENSECLENLEARDKCISDIEESHILLRKCPSDAPRPIEMIGKRRNLRQNPQEFLHFKPDLPTIGCWNYGFLLGSYWANDDKVRKALHVREGSIGEWKRCNYNYTYEINSCIKYHIDLGIRGYRRLIYSGDHDMEAPFLGTQAWIRSLNYSIVNDWHPWHFQGQVAGYTRTYSSQLTFATVRVWLHLAAAHSTVKFLPGFKGPLPFHLETGYVGVDEAEDVQLFYYFIKSHRNHKDDPLLLWLTGGPGCSAFSGLAFEIGPINFEEKEYNGSLPTLVFNPYSWTQVSSIIFLDLPVSTGFSYARTPLALQRSDFKQVSQAEQFLRKWLMDHQEFLSNPVYISGDSYSGIIVPAVVQKISNGNNDGLKPLINLKGYTLGNPFTDPTFDFNSRIPFSHGMGLISDELYESLKKSCGGEYQSIDPENSECLENLEARDKCISEIEESHVLERKCPSVTPRLIDMQGKRRNLRENSQEFLHFNPDLPTIGCRTYGHLLATYWANDDNVRKALHVREGSIGEWQRCNYKSPYTYEIKSSVKNHIDLGIKGYRRLIYSGDHDMEVPFLGTQAWIRSLNYSIVDDWHPWHFQGQVAGYTRTYSSQLTFATVKGGGHTAPGYRPAECFAMFERWIAQEPL
;
A
#
# COMPACT_ATOMS: atom_id res chain seq x y z
N MET A 1 18.41 67.30 14.42
CA MET A 1 17.43 67.20 13.32
C MET A 1 17.83 66.17 12.25
N GLN A 2 19.11 65.77 12.13
CA GLN A 2 19.56 64.71 11.19
C GLN A 2 19.23 63.26 11.61
N ARG A 3 18.91 62.99 12.89
CA ARG A 3 18.67 61.64 13.43
C ARG A 3 17.21 61.14 13.34
N LYS A 4 16.34 61.93 12.70
CA LYS A 4 14.91 61.63 12.55
C LYS A 4 14.47 61.46 11.09
N LEU A 5 15.39 61.54 10.13
CA LEU A 5 15.11 61.35 8.71
C LEU A 5 15.53 59.98 8.16
N ASP A 6 16.27 59.16 8.92
CA ASP A 6 16.70 57.83 8.47
C ASP A 6 15.67 56.71 8.80
N ASP A 7 14.70 56.98 9.68
CA ASP A 7 13.66 56.02 10.07
C ASP A 7 12.42 56.04 9.13
N GLU A 8 12.34 56.99 8.18
CA GLU A 8 11.15 57.20 7.34
C GLU A 8 11.32 56.84 5.85
N VAL A 9 12.49 56.32 5.43
CA VAL A 9 12.76 55.95 4.01
C VAL A 9 12.62 54.45 3.73
N TRP A 10 12.42 53.60 4.75
CA TRP A 10 12.28 52.14 4.56
C TRP A 10 10.83 51.62 4.45
N LEU A 11 9.84 52.50 4.27
CA LEU A 11 8.41 52.16 4.39
C LEU A 11 7.61 52.11 3.07
N GLN A 12 8.27 51.89 1.93
CA GLN A 12 7.60 51.56 0.66
C GLN A 12 8.41 50.56 -0.17
N LEU A 13 8.35 49.28 0.19
CA LEU A 13 8.62 48.18 -0.75
C LEU A 13 7.42 47.25 -0.72
N ALA A 14 6.49 47.44 -1.66
CA ALA A 14 5.38 46.52 -1.85
C ALA A 14 5.94 45.18 -2.37
N SER A 15 6.20 44.25 -1.47
CA SER A 15 6.45 42.84 -1.79
C SER A 15 5.24 42.28 -2.53
N ALA A 16 5.43 42.02 -3.83
CA ALA A 16 4.42 41.43 -4.68
C ALA A 16 4.38 39.91 -4.41
N HIS A 17 3.61 39.52 -3.40
CA HIS A 17 3.23 38.14 -3.12
C HIS A 17 1.78 37.91 -3.59
N SER A 18 1.44 36.67 -3.89
CA SER A 18 0.12 36.32 -4.41
C SER A 18 -0.30 34.94 -3.94
N ILE A 19 -1.57 34.86 -3.52
CA ILE A 19 -2.15 33.60 -3.03
C ILE A 19 -2.64 32.79 -4.22
N VAL A 20 -2.14 31.57 -4.36
CA VAL A 20 -2.54 30.62 -5.38
C VAL A 20 -3.67 29.77 -4.84
N LYS A 21 -4.90 30.00 -5.31
CA LYS A 21 -6.07 29.17 -4.93
C LYS A 21 -6.26 27.96 -5.83
N PHE A 22 -5.86 28.08 -7.10
CA PHE A 22 -5.98 27.05 -8.11
C PHE A 22 -4.64 26.91 -8.80
N LEU A 23 -4.11 25.70 -8.77
CA LEU A 23 -2.83 25.36 -9.38
C LEU A 23 -3.09 24.45 -10.58
N PRO A 24 -2.73 24.83 -11.82
CA PRO A 24 -2.94 23.99 -12.98
C PRO A 24 -2.29 22.61 -12.79
N GLY A 25 -2.98 21.56 -13.23
CA GLY A 25 -2.59 20.17 -12.96
C GLY A 25 -3.18 19.61 -11.65
N PHE A 26 -3.55 20.45 -10.68
CA PHE A 26 -4.23 20.00 -9.46
C PHE A 26 -5.76 20.09 -9.63
N GLN A 27 -6.49 19.04 -9.26
CA GLN A 27 -7.94 19.01 -9.42
C GLN A 27 -8.65 19.83 -8.32
N GLY A 28 -9.29 20.94 -8.72
CA GLY A 28 -10.05 21.80 -7.81
C GLY A 28 -9.20 22.85 -7.08
N PRO A 29 -9.77 23.53 -6.06
CA PRO A 29 -9.01 24.45 -5.23
C PRO A 29 -7.98 23.71 -4.37
N LEU A 30 -6.84 24.33 -4.11
CA LEU A 30 -5.82 23.76 -3.22
C LEU A 30 -6.39 23.60 -1.80
N PRO A 31 -6.22 22.43 -1.15
CA PRO A 31 -6.69 22.20 0.21
C PRO A 31 -5.78 22.84 1.28
N PHE A 32 -4.71 23.51 0.86
CA PHE A 32 -3.74 24.20 1.71
C PHE A 32 -3.48 25.60 1.16
N HIS A 33 -2.94 26.46 2.01
CA HIS A 33 -2.51 27.80 1.61
C HIS A 33 -1.20 27.71 0.83
N LEU A 34 -1.20 28.18 -0.41
CA LEU A 34 0.01 28.38 -1.21
C LEU A 34 0.12 29.87 -1.56
N GLU A 35 1.26 30.44 -1.24
CA GLU A 35 1.66 31.78 -1.62
C GLU A 35 2.93 31.71 -2.47
N THR A 36 3.02 32.54 -3.50
CA THR A 36 4.22 32.71 -4.30
C THR A 36 4.58 34.18 -4.40
N GLY A 37 5.87 34.47 -4.56
CA GLY A 37 6.33 35.85 -4.68
C GLY A 37 7.80 35.98 -4.98
N TYR A 38 8.24 37.24 -5.08
CA TYR A 38 9.64 37.60 -5.27
C TYR A 38 10.12 38.51 -4.15
N VAL A 39 11.31 38.24 -3.62
CA VAL A 39 12.01 39.15 -2.70
C VAL A 39 13.31 39.60 -3.36
N GLY A 40 13.50 40.91 -3.42
CA GLY A 40 14.74 41.52 -3.91
C GLY A 40 15.85 41.43 -2.86
N VAL A 41 17.02 40.94 -3.25
CA VAL A 41 18.20 40.80 -2.38
C VAL A 41 19.42 41.48 -3.00
N ASP A 42 20.43 41.72 -2.17
CA ASP A 42 21.58 42.59 -2.42
C ASP A 42 21.23 44.09 -2.40
N GLU A 43 22.25 44.95 -2.26
CA GLU A 43 22.06 46.40 -2.06
C GLU A 43 21.26 47.07 -3.18
N ALA A 44 21.46 46.63 -4.43
CA ALA A 44 20.75 47.15 -5.60
C ALA A 44 19.40 46.44 -5.87
N GLU A 45 19.07 45.39 -5.10
CA GLU A 45 17.95 44.48 -5.37
C GLU A 45 17.93 43.91 -6.80
N ASP A 46 19.11 43.79 -7.42
CA ASP A 46 19.26 43.27 -8.77
C ASP A 46 18.97 41.77 -8.85
N VAL A 47 19.06 41.06 -7.73
CA VAL A 47 18.67 39.64 -7.64
C VAL A 47 17.26 39.55 -7.07
N GLN A 48 16.39 38.82 -7.77
CA GLN A 48 15.00 38.62 -7.40
C GLN A 48 14.77 37.13 -7.16
N LEU A 49 14.63 36.75 -5.89
CA LEU A 49 14.47 35.36 -5.47
C LEU A 49 12.99 34.98 -5.41
N PHE A 50 12.62 33.93 -6.13
CA PHE A 50 11.29 33.36 -6.12
C PHE A 50 11.12 32.36 -4.98
N TYR A 51 9.94 32.35 -4.36
CA TYR A 51 9.62 31.38 -3.31
C TYR A 51 8.22 30.82 -3.47
N TYR A 52 8.03 29.62 -2.90
CA TYR A 52 6.74 29.02 -2.61
C TYR A 52 6.61 28.95 -1.09
N PHE A 53 5.58 29.56 -0.54
CA PHE A 53 5.29 29.52 0.88
C PHE A 53 3.99 28.75 1.15
N ILE A 54 4.06 27.78 2.05
CA ILE A 54 2.91 26.99 2.48
C ILE A 54 2.78 27.07 4.00
N LYS A 55 1.59 27.47 4.46
CA LYS A 55 1.29 27.51 5.91
C LYS A 55 1.12 26.10 6.45
N SER A 56 1.50 25.91 7.72
CA SER A 56 1.20 24.67 8.43
C SER A 56 -0.29 24.35 8.36
N GLN A 57 -0.59 23.10 8.00
CA GLN A 57 -1.96 22.56 7.95
C GLN A 57 -2.53 22.27 9.34
N ARG A 58 -1.68 22.23 10.39
CA ARG A 58 -2.10 22.07 11.78
C ARG A 58 -2.41 23.42 12.44
N ASN A 59 -1.40 24.22 12.77
CA ASN A 59 -1.58 25.55 13.34
C ASN A 59 -0.38 26.47 13.02
N HIS A 60 -0.47 27.21 11.91
CA HIS A 60 0.59 28.10 11.45
C HIS A 60 1.02 29.21 12.42
N LYS A 61 0.22 29.55 13.44
CA LYS A 61 0.60 30.57 14.44
C LYS A 61 1.61 30.05 15.46
N ASP A 62 1.54 28.76 15.77
CA ASP A 62 2.38 28.12 16.80
C ASP A 62 3.44 27.20 16.20
N ASP A 63 3.16 26.64 15.01
CA ASP A 63 4.04 25.70 14.33
C ASP A 63 5.31 26.38 13.78
N PRO A 64 6.43 25.65 13.67
CA PRO A 64 7.69 26.22 13.20
C PRO A 64 7.60 26.79 11.78
N LEU A 65 8.41 27.82 11.52
CA LEU A 65 8.73 28.29 10.17
C LEU A 65 10.02 27.62 9.70
N LEU A 66 9.98 26.99 8.54
CA LEU A 66 11.10 26.25 7.97
C LEU A 66 11.48 26.85 6.62
N LEU A 67 12.74 27.26 6.46
CA LEU A 67 13.30 27.63 5.17
C LEU A 67 13.95 26.39 4.54
N TRP A 68 13.46 25.93 3.40
CA TRP A 68 13.99 24.80 2.65
C TRP A 68 14.86 25.26 1.49
N LEU A 69 16.12 24.83 1.49
CA LEU A 69 17.11 25.08 0.45
C LEU A 69 17.46 23.75 -0.24
N THR A 70 17.01 23.56 -1.47
CA THR A 70 17.38 22.38 -2.26
C THR A 70 18.86 22.46 -2.69
N GLY A 71 19.54 21.32 -2.70
CA GLY A 71 20.95 21.21 -3.09
C GLY A 71 21.25 21.40 -4.59
N GLY A 72 22.18 20.61 -5.11
CA GLY A 72 22.70 20.71 -6.48
C GLY A 72 24.22 20.86 -6.51
N PRO A 73 24.79 22.09 -6.42
CA PRO A 73 24.13 23.38 -6.22
C PRO A 73 23.33 23.86 -7.44
N GLY A 74 22.40 24.78 -7.21
CA GLY A 74 21.68 25.43 -8.30
C GLY A 74 20.37 24.76 -8.69
N CYS A 75 19.85 23.83 -7.89
CA CYS A 75 18.58 23.16 -8.15
C CYS A 75 17.39 23.87 -7.49
N SER A 76 16.26 23.90 -8.19
CA SER A 76 15.04 24.60 -7.77
C SER A 76 14.43 23.95 -6.54
N ALA A 77 13.95 24.79 -5.63
CA ALA A 77 13.21 24.37 -4.44
C ALA A 77 11.82 23.80 -4.78
N PHE A 78 11.40 23.88 -6.05
CA PHE A 78 10.31 23.06 -6.56
C PHE A 78 10.57 21.56 -6.34
N SER A 79 11.84 21.13 -6.26
CA SER A 79 12.16 19.74 -5.94
C SER A 79 11.68 19.37 -4.54
N GLY A 80 11.99 20.22 -3.57
CA GLY A 80 11.48 20.10 -2.20
C GLY A 80 9.95 20.08 -2.14
N LEU A 81 9.31 20.90 -2.97
CA LEU A 81 7.86 21.07 -3.01
C LEU A 81 7.10 19.86 -3.60
N ALA A 82 7.61 19.26 -4.67
CA ALA A 82 6.87 18.29 -5.48
C ALA A 82 7.41 16.86 -5.47
N PHE A 83 8.68 16.67 -5.07
CA PHE A 83 9.34 15.35 -5.09
C PHE A 83 9.77 14.88 -3.70
N GLU A 84 9.78 15.76 -2.70
CA GLU A 84 10.35 15.47 -1.38
C GLU A 84 9.32 15.69 -0.26
N ILE A 85 9.26 16.89 0.30
CA ILE A 85 8.56 17.16 1.58
C ILE A 85 7.29 18.00 1.43
N GLY A 86 6.99 18.53 0.24
CA GLY A 86 5.83 19.39 0.00
C GLY A 86 4.50 18.62 -0.18
N PRO A 87 3.37 19.36 -0.22
CA PRO A 87 2.01 18.80 -0.18
C PRO A 87 1.47 18.36 -1.55
N ILE A 88 2.31 18.40 -2.59
CA ILE A 88 1.94 17.97 -3.94
C ILE A 88 2.96 16.95 -4.45
N ARG A 89 2.51 16.11 -5.38
CA ARG A 89 3.36 15.23 -6.18
C ARG A 89 2.73 15.00 -7.54
N PHE A 90 3.50 14.56 -8.52
CA PHE A 90 2.96 14.18 -9.81
C PHE A 90 2.23 12.84 -9.74
N GLU A 91 1.15 12.72 -10.50
CA GLU A 91 0.49 11.43 -10.73
C GLU A 91 1.33 10.59 -11.69
N GLU A 92 1.67 9.36 -11.31
CA GLU A 92 2.48 8.45 -12.14
C GLU A 92 1.64 7.86 -13.28
N LYS A 93 1.51 8.62 -14.36
CA LYS A 93 0.87 8.19 -15.62
C LYS A 93 1.76 8.53 -16.79
N GLU A 94 1.62 7.77 -17.87
CA GLU A 94 2.36 8.03 -19.10
C GLU A 94 1.97 9.41 -19.66
N TYR A 95 2.99 10.22 -19.93
CA TYR A 95 2.85 11.58 -20.42
C TYR A 95 2.31 11.55 -21.86
N ASN A 96 1.06 11.98 -21.99
CA ASN A 96 0.33 12.00 -23.25
C ASN A 96 0.45 13.34 -24.02
N GLY A 97 1.35 14.23 -23.59
CA GLY A 97 1.50 15.58 -24.17
C GLY A 97 0.58 16.65 -23.57
N SER A 98 -0.27 16.30 -22.61
CA SER A 98 -1.09 17.27 -21.85
C SER A 98 -0.40 17.72 -20.56
N LEU A 99 -0.87 18.82 -19.98
CA LEU A 99 -0.32 19.36 -18.72
C LEU A 99 -0.27 18.26 -17.63
N PRO A 100 0.90 17.99 -17.01
CA PRO A 100 1.00 16.95 -15.99
C PRO A 100 0.07 17.15 -14.80
N THR A 101 -0.53 16.05 -14.33
CA THR A 101 -1.46 16.05 -13.20
C THR A 101 -0.70 16.04 -11.86
N LEU A 102 -1.15 16.88 -10.92
CA LEU A 102 -0.71 16.94 -9.54
C LEU A 102 -1.77 16.33 -8.61
N VAL A 103 -1.31 15.59 -7.61
CA VAL A 103 -2.15 15.03 -6.53
C VAL A 103 -1.60 15.45 -5.17
N PHE A 104 -2.45 15.38 -4.15
CA PHE A 104 -2.06 15.72 -2.77
C PHE A 104 -1.09 14.68 -2.18
N ASN A 105 -0.06 15.16 -1.47
CA ASN A 105 0.87 14.32 -0.71
C ASN A 105 0.51 14.34 0.79
N PRO A 106 -0.02 13.23 1.35
CA PRO A 106 -0.40 13.19 2.76
C PRO A 106 0.79 13.18 3.73
N TYR A 107 1.99 12.85 3.25
CA TYR A 107 3.21 12.77 4.06
C TYR A 107 4.01 14.08 4.10
N SER A 108 3.42 15.18 3.64
CA SER A 108 4.10 16.47 3.60
C SER A 108 4.51 16.97 4.98
N TRP A 109 5.68 17.58 5.07
CA TRP A 109 6.12 18.26 6.29
C TRP A 109 5.29 19.51 6.60
N THR A 110 4.52 20.01 5.63
CA THR A 110 3.55 21.09 5.84
C THR A 110 2.41 20.69 6.78
N GLN A 111 2.28 19.41 7.13
CA GLN A 111 1.34 18.95 8.17
C GLN A 111 1.69 19.48 9.57
N VAL A 112 2.96 19.84 9.82
CA VAL A 112 3.44 20.25 11.15
C VAL A 112 4.31 21.51 11.16
N SER A 113 4.58 22.11 9.99
CA SER A 113 5.43 23.29 9.83
C SER A 113 4.93 24.19 8.70
N SER A 114 5.14 25.50 8.81
CA SER A 114 5.02 26.40 7.67
C SER A 114 6.35 26.41 6.92
N ILE A 115 6.35 26.25 5.60
CA ILE A 115 7.59 26.00 4.83
C ILE A 115 7.72 27.01 3.70
N ILE A 116 8.89 27.63 3.61
CA ILE A 116 9.34 28.46 2.49
C ILE A 116 10.29 27.62 1.63
N PHE A 117 9.89 27.28 0.42
CA PHE A 117 10.75 26.68 -0.60
C PHE A 117 11.35 27.80 -1.44
N LEU A 118 12.66 28.03 -1.31
CA LEU A 118 13.33 29.18 -1.91
C LEU A 118 14.19 28.77 -3.11
N ASP A 119 13.87 29.31 -4.29
CA ASP A 119 14.69 29.13 -5.49
C ASP A 119 15.98 29.94 -5.36
N LEU A 120 17.07 29.27 -4.98
CA LEU A 120 18.34 29.89 -4.65
C LEU A 120 19.50 28.99 -5.11
N PRO A 121 20.56 29.53 -5.75
CA PRO A 121 20.87 30.93 -6.01
C PRO A 121 20.11 31.51 -7.21
N VAL A 122 20.42 32.75 -7.61
CA VAL A 122 19.85 33.38 -8.80
C VAL A 122 19.96 32.52 -10.07
N SER A 123 18.97 32.56 -10.97
CA SER A 123 18.88 31.72 -12.18
C SER A 123 18.54 30.24 -11.93
N THR A 124 18.17 29.90 -10.70
CA THR A 124 17.57 28.63 -10.34
C THR A 124 16.06 28.77 -10.30
N GLY A 125 15.34 27.81 -10.88
CA GLY A 125 13.89 27.82 -10.95
C GLY A 125 13.33 29.13 -11.55
N PHE A 126 12.51 29.84 -10.78
CA PHE A 126 11.92 31.12 -11.20
C PHE A 126 12.68 32.38 -10.77
N SER A 127 13.81 32.24 -10.06
CA SER A 127 14.66 33.35 -9.63
C SER A 127 15.49 33.93 -10.77
N TYR A 128 15.68 35.25 -10.79
CA TYR A 128 16.38 35.93 -11.90
C TYR A 128 17.18 37.15 -11.44
N ALA A 129 18.06 37.62 -12.31
CA ALA A 129 18.85 38.84 -12.14
C ALA A 129 18.38 39.92 -13.12
N ARG A 130 18.38 41.19 -12.68
CA ARG A 130 18.09 42.36 -13.53
C ARG A 130 19.31 42.81 -14.34
N THR A 131 20.51 42.47 -13.87
CA THR A 131 21.78 42.83 -14.51
C THR A 131 22.66 41.59 -14.74
N PRO A 132 23.48 41.56 -15.80
CA PRO A 132 24.39 40.44 -16.03
C PRO A 132 25.40 40.21 -14.89
N LEU A 133 25.82 41.27 -14.20
CA LEU A 133 26.74 41.18 -13.07
C LEU A 133 26.12 40.42 -11.88
N ALA A 134 24.81 40.59 -11.67
CA ALA A 134 24.06 39.91 -10.63
C ALA A 134 23.80 38.42 -10.90
N LEU A 135 24.20 37.87 -12.06
CA LEU A 135 24.13 36.42 -12.37
C LEU A 135 25.25 35.59 -11.71
N GLN A 136 26.23 36.26 -11.10
CA GLN A 136 27.32 35.60 -10.39
C GLN A 136 26.80 34.84 -9.17
N ARG A 137 27.17 33.57 -9.07
CA ARG A 137 26.72 32.63 -8.04
C ARG A 137 27.91 32.05 -7.30
N SER A 138 27.89 32.11 -5.98
CA SER A 138 28.90 31.50 -5.13
C SER A 138 28.35 31.16 -3.74
N ASP A 139 29.07 30.36 -2.97
CA ASP A 139 28.64 29.96 -1.62
C ASP A 139 28.36 31.17 -0.73
N PHE A 140 29.28 32.13 -0.67
CA PHE A 140 29.11 33.29 0.20
C PHE A 140 27.98 34.21 -0.25
N LYS A 141 27.74 34.30 -1.57
CA LYS A 141 26.58 35.03 -2.10
C LYS A 141 25.28 34.32 -1.72
N GLN A 142 25.20 33.01 -1.91
CA GLN A 142 24.03 32.22 -1.57
C GLN A 142 23.68 32.35 -0.08
N VAL A 143 24.69 32.25 0.79
CA VAL A 143 24.54 32.42 2.25
C VAL A 143 24.02 33.81 2.59
N SER A 144 24.56 34.85 1.95
CA SER A 144 24.17 36.25 2.19
C SER A 144 22.75 36.53 1.69
N GLN A 145 22.39 36.01 0.53
CA GLN A 145 21.09 36.21 -0.09
C GLN A 145 19.99 35.45 0.66
N ALA A 146 20.23 34.24 1.17
CA ALA A 146 19.27 33.51 2.00
C ALA A 146 18.93 34.26 3.30
N GLU A 147 19.95 34.83 3.95
CA GLU A 147 19.76 35.59 5.20
C GLU A 147 19.01 36.90 4.97
N GLN A 148 19.38 37.65 3.92
CA GLN A 148 18.67 38.87 3.52
C GLN A 148 17.22 38.57 3.12
N PHE A 149 17.01 37.51 2.32
CA PHE A 149 15.69 37.05 1.93
C PHE A 149 14.81 36.82 3.15
N LEU A 150 15.27 36.01 4.11
CA LEU A 150 14.46 35.63 5.25
C LEU A 150 14.10 36.82 6.14
N ARG A 151 15.03 37.77 6.33
CA ARG A 151 14.75 39.00 7.08
C ARG A 151 13.72 39.88 6.37
N LYS A 152 13.89 40.13 5.08
CA LYS A 152 12.93 40.93 4.30
C LYS A 152 11.56 40.25 4.27
N TRP A 153 11.52 38.95 4.05
CA TRP A 153 10.28 38.18 4.06
C TRP A 153 9.55 38.28 5.41
N LEU A 154 10.27 38.21 6.54
CA LEU A 154 9.70 38.38 7.89
C LEU A 154 9.26 39.82 8.21
N MET A 155 9.78 40.83 7.52
CA MET A 155 9.27 42.20 7.65
C MET A 155 7.86 42.32 7.06
N ASP A 156 7.60 41.61 5.97
CA ASP A 156 6.28 41.54 5.32
C ASP A 156 5.34 40.56 6.04
N HIS A 157 5.88 39.50 6.65
CA HIS A 157 5.15 38.41 7.30
C HIS A 157 5.37 38.43 8.81
N GLN A 158 5.01 39.55 9.44
CA GLN A 158 5.29 39.79 10.86
C GLN A 158 4.62 38.77 11.79
N GLU A 159 3.56 38.09 11.34
CA GLU A 159 2.91 37.03 12.11
C GLU A 159 3.83 35.83 12.39
N PHE A 160 4.91 35.65 11.62
CA PHE A 160 5.88 34.56 11.82
C PHE A 160 7.09 34.94 12.67
N LEU A 161 7.19 36.19 13.15
CA LEU A 161 8.34 36.65 13.94
C LEU A 161 8.53 35.88 15.25
N SER A 162 7.44 35.45 15.87
CA SER A 162 7.47 34.65 17.10
C SER A 162 7.71 33.16 16.85
N ASN A 163 7.49 32.66 15.64
CA ASN A 163 7.54 31.23 15.36
C ASN A 163 8.96 30.69 15.51
N PRO A 164 9.15 29.47 16.03
CA PRO A 164 10.44 28.79 15.97
C PRO A 164 10.94 28.69 14.53
N VAL A 165 12.12 29.21 14.21
CA VAL A 165 12.68 29.17 12.86
C VAL A 165 13.75 28.09 12.73
N TYR A 166 13.61 27.24 11.70
CA TYR A 166 14.60 26.24 11.31
C TYR A 166 15.05 26.45 9.85
N ILE A 167 16.34 26.30 9.59
CA ILE A 167 16.88 26.29 8.23
C ILE A 167 17.14 24.84 7.83
N SER A 168 16.73 24.44 6.64
CA SER A 168 16.77 23.05 6.21
C SER A 168 17.20 22.91 4.77
N GLY A 169 17.71 21.75 4.40
CA GLY A 169 18.05 21.42 3.04
C GLY A 169 18.66 20.04 2.91
N ASP A 170 19.02 19.70 1.68
CA ASP A 170 19.55 18.39 1.32
C ASP A 170 20.79 18.50 0.41
N SER A 171 21.55 17.41 0.28
CA SER A 171 22.66 17.31 -0.67
C SER A 171 23.68 18.45 -0.46
N TYR A 172 24.01 19.23 -1.50
CA TYR A 172 24.95 20.35 -1.44
C TYR A 172 24.54 21.44 -0.44
N SER A 173 23.26 21.55 -0.07
CA SER A 173 22.82 22.46 1.00
C SER A 173 23.40 22.11 2.37
N GLY A 174 24.01 20.94 2.53
CA GLY A 174 24.86 20.61 3.69
C GLY A 174 26.02 21.58 3.90
N ILE A 175 26.55 22.20 2.83
CA ILE A 175 27.57 23.25 2.90
C ILE A 175 26.95 24.59 3.29
N ILE A 176 25.79 24.91 2.69
CA ILE A 176 25.19 26.25 2.72
C ILE A 176 24.39 26.50 4.00
N VAL A 177 23.56 25.55 4.43
CA VAL A 177 22.64 25.72 5.57
C VAL A 177 23.38 26.06 6.86
N PRO A 178 24.46 25.36 7.27
CA PRO A 178 25.20 25.74 8.47
C PRO A 178 25.76 27.17 8.39
N ALA A 179 26.25 27.59 7.22
CA ALA A 179 26.75 28.94 7.02
C ALA A 179 25.63 30.00 7.10
N VAL A 180 24.44 29.72 6.56
CA VAL A 180 23.24 30.57 6.69
C VAL A 180 22.82 30.71 8.15
N VAL A 181 22.75 29.61 8.89
CA VAL A 181 22.38 29.60 10.32
C VAL A 181 23.38 30.43 11.12
N GLN A 182 24.69 30.29 10.85
CA GLN A 182 25.71 31.09 11.54
C GLN A 182 25.62 32.58 11.17
N LYS A 183 25.32 32.91 9.91
CA LYS A 183 25.12 34.31 9.49
C LYS A 183 23.90 34.94 10.18
N ILE A 184 22.76 34.24 10.23
CA ILE A 184 21.56 34.69 10.96
C ILE A 184 21.88 34.88 12.45
N SER A 185 22.56 33.91 13.06
CA SER A 185 22.96 33.91 14.46
C SER A 185 23.87 35.10 14.81
N ASN A 186 24.85 35.39 13.96
CA ASN A 186 25.70 36.58 14.11
C ASN A 186 24.87 37.87 13.96
N GLY A 187 24.04 37.98 12.92
CA GLY A 187 23.19 39.16 12.72
C GLY A 187 22.23 39.40 13.90
N ASN A 188 21.68 38.34 14.51
CA ASN A 188 20.87 38.47 15.72
C ASN A 188 21.68 39.02 16.91
N ASN A 189 22.92 38.54 17.11
CA ASN A 189 23.82 39.04 18.16
C ASN A 189 24.21 40.50 17.92
N ASP A 190 24.38 40.89 16.66
CA ASP A 190 24.71 42.25 16.24
C ASP A 190 23.48 43.19 16.27
N GLY A 191 22.30 42.67 16.61
CA GLY A 191 21.05 43.44 16.75
C GLY A 191 20.34 43.74 15.43
N LEU A 192 20.68 43.06 14.33
CA LEU A 192 20.07 43.23 13.03
C LEU A 192 18.57 42.85 13.07
N LYS A 193 17.71 43.73 12.54
CA LYS A 193 16.25 43.57 12.59
C LYS A 193 15.67 43.04 11.27
N PRO A 194 14.55 42.28 11.32
CA PRO A 194 13.92 41.71 12.51
C PRO A 194 14.82 40.63 13.16
N LEU A 195 14.74 40.47 14.49
CA LEU A 195 15.41 39.36 15.16
C LEU A 195 14.71 38.06 14.78
N ILE A 196 15.46 37.08 14.29
CA ILE A 196 14.91 35.79 13.87
C ILE A 196 14.90 34.85 15.07
N ASN A 197 13.76 34.23 15.40
CA ASN A 197 13.66 33.23 16.48
C ASN A 197 14.25 31.86 16.07
N LEU A 198 15.53 31.87 15.69
CA LEU A 198 16.28 30.74 15.18
C LEU A 198 16.46 29.67 16.27
N LYS A 199 16.06 28.43 15.99
CA LYS A 199 16.16 27.28 16.92
C LYS A 199 17.12 26.20 16.49
N GLY A 200 17.40 26.07 15.20
CA GLY A 200 18.25 25.00 14.70
C GLY A 200 18.19 24.81 13.20
N TYR A 201 18.68 23.65 12.76
CA TYR A 201 18.65 23.26 11.36
C TYR A 201 18.57 21.74 11.17
N THR A 202 18.13 21.32 9.98
CA THR A 202 18.10 19.91 9.60
C THR A 202 18.66 19.70 8.20
N LEU A 203 19.34 18.56 8.00
CA LEU A 203 20.05 18.25 6.77
C LEU A 203 19.81 16.80 6.36
N GLY A 204 19.34 16.60 5.14
CA GLY A 204 19.18 15.29 4.50
C GLY A 204 20.32 14.97 3.55
N ASN A 205 20.95 13.81 3.69
CA ASN A 205 22.05 13.34 2.84
C ASN A 205 23.09 14.44 2.53
N PRO A 206 23.63 15.16 3.54
CA PRO A 206 24.38 16.38 3.29
C PRO A 206 25.80 16.11 2.80
N PHE A 207 26.23 16.86 1.79
CA PHE A 207 27.65 17.12 1.55
C PHE A 207 28.15 18.15 2.55
N THR A 208 29.27 17.86 3.20
CA THR A 208 29.82 18.68 4.29
C THR A 208 31.32 18.90 4.18
N ASP A 209 32.06 17.89 3.74
CA ASP A 209 33.50 17.88 3.64
C ASP A 209 33.91 16.86 2.59
N PRO A 210 34.50 17.30 1.47
CA PRO A 210 34.85 16.43 0.36
C PRO A 210 35.70 15.22 0.76
N THR A 211 36.60 15.36 1.73
CA THR A 211 37.45 14.26 2.18
C THR A 211 36.60 13.17 2.83
N PHE A 212 35.69 13.51 3.75
CA PHE A 212 34.81 12.52 4.38
C PHE A 212 33.79 11.94 3.39
N ASP A 213 33.19 12.81 2.58
CA ASP A 213 32.07 12.41 1.71
C ASP A 213 32.55 11.52 0.55
N PHE A 214 33.59 11.92 -0.19
CA PHE A 214 34.11 11.12 -1.31
C PHE A 214 34.79 9.84 -0.83
N ASN A 215 35.59 9.89 0.24
CA ASN A 215 36.29 8.69 0.69
C ASN A 215 35.34 7.63 1.24
N SER A 216 34.15 8.01 1.72
CA SER A 216 33.14 7.08 2.21
C SER A 216 32.46 6.24 1.13
N ARG A 217 32.53 6.65 -0.14
CA ARG A 217 31.91 5.92 -1.26
C ARG A 217 32.50 4.53 -1.48
N ILE A 218 33.81 4.36 -1.26
CA ILE A 218 34.49 3.08 -1.42
C ILE A 218 34.06 2.05 -0.35
N PRO A 219 34.14 2.32 0.97
CA PRO A 219 33.63 1.41 1.99
C PRO A 219 32.11 1.24 1.92
N PHE A 220 31.37 2.22 1.40
CA PHE A 220 29.93 2.05 1.12
C PHE A 220 29.71 1.03 0.00
N SER A 221 30.38 1.18 -1.15
CA SER A 221 30.29 0.23 -2.25
C SER A 221 30.67 -1.20 -1.79
N HIS A 222 31.68 -1.34 -0.94
CA HIS A 222 32.04 -2.62 -0.34
C HIS A 222 30.96 -3.15 0.62
N GLY A 223 30.50 -2.33 1.56
CA GLY A 223 29.48 -2.70 2.55
C GLY A 223 28.12 -3.06 1.95
N MET A 224 27.80 -2.53 0.77
CA MET A 224 26.60 -2.86 -0.01
C MET A 224 26.83 -3.99 -1.03
N GLY A 225 28.01 -4.61 -1.06
CA GLY A 225 28.33 -5.73 -1.94
C GLY A 225 28.47 -5.37 -3.42
N LEU A 226 28.70 -4.09 -3.74
CA LEU A 226 28.87 -3.61 -5.12
C LEU A 226 30.29 -3.85 -5.67
N ILE A 227 31.27 -4.07 -4.78
CA ILE A 227 32.65 -4.44 -5.12
C ILE A 227 33.12 -5.59 -4.23
N SER A 228 34.07 -6.40 -4.72
CA SER A 228 34.59 -7.55 -3.97
C SER A 228 35.56 -7.13 -2.85
N ASP A 229 35.77 -8.03 -1.88
CA ASP A 229 36.72 -7.85 -0.78
C ASP A 229 38.15 -7.62 -1.31
N GLU A 230 38.56 -8.35 -2.36
CA GLU A 230 39.89 -8.21 -2.95
C GLU A 230 40.07 -6.83 -3.58
N LEU A 231 39.06 -6.34 -4.31
CA LEU A 231 39.10 -5.01 -4.91
C LEU A 231 39.11 -3.92 -3.83
N TYR A 232 38.32 -4.09 -2.76
CA TYR A 232 38.30 -3.15 -1.64
C TYR A 232 39.66 -3.08 -0.92
N GLU A 233 40.28 -4.21 -0.58
CA GLU A 233 41.59 -4.24 0.08
C GLU A 233 42.70 -3.72 -0.85
N SER A 234 42.61 -4.01 -2.15
CA SER A 234 43.51 -3.46 -3.17
C SER A 234 43.39 -1.92 -3.26
N LEU A 235 42.18 -1.39 -3.31
CA LEU A 235 41.91 0.05 -3.28
C LEU A 235 42.46 0.72 -2.01
N LYS A 236 42.19 0.12 -0.84
CA LYS A 236 42.66 0.63 0.44
C LYS A 236 44.19 0.68 0.52
N LYS A 237 44.86 -0.35 0.00
CA LYS A 237 46.33 -0.44 -0.02
C LYS A 237 46.95 0.51 -1.05
N SER A 238 46.47 0.50 -2.28
CA SER A 238 47.05 1.27 -3.40
C SER A 238 46.77 2.77 -3.31
N CYS A 239 45.58 3.15 -2.84
CA CYS A 239 45.18 4.55 -2.70
C CYS A 239 45.44 5.13 -1.30
N GLY A 240 45.89 4.32 -0.33
CA GLY A 240 46.18 4.79 1.03
C GLY A 240 44.96 5.30 1.82
N GLY A 241 43.74 4.93 1.39
CA GLY A 241 42.48 5.41 1.98
C GLY A 241 42.04 6.81 1.53
N GLU A 242 42.77 7.44 0.60
CA GLU A 242 42.42 8.73 0.00
C GLU A 242 42.03 8.53 -1.47
N TYR A 243 40.76 8.78 -1.78
CA TYR A 243 40.16 8.46 -3.09
C TYR A 243 39.77 9.73 -3.88
N GLN A 244 39.88 10.92 -3.27
CA GLN A 244 39.50 12.17 -3.91
C GLN A 244 40.63 12.79 -4.75
N SER A 245 41.84 12.88 -4.17
CA SER A 245 43.00 13.56 -4.79
C SER A 245 44.13 12.56 -4.98
N ILE A 246 44.07 11.82 -6.07
CA ILE A 246 45.01 10.72 -6.36
C ILE A 246 46.18 11.25 -7.19
N ASP A 247 47.39 10.82 -6.85
CA ASP A 247 48.58 11.07 -7.66
C ASP A 247 48.40 10.47 -9.07
N PRO A 248 48.45 11.27 -10.15
CA PRO A 248 48.35 10.76 -11.52
C PRO A 248 49.37 9.68 -11.88
N GLU A 249 50.51 9.62 -11.17
CA GLU A 249 51.53 8.60 -11.36
C GLU A 249 51.23 7.28 -10.62
N ASN A 250 50.22 7.24 -9.74
CA ASN A 250 49.79 6.04 -9.03
C ASN A 250 48.84 5.19 -9.91
N SER A 251 49.42 4.50 -10.89
CA SER A 251 48.66 3.69 -11.84
C SER A 251 47.86 2.57 -11.17
N GLU A 252 48.37 1.96 -10.10
CA GLU A 252 47.69 0.88 -9.37
C GLU A 252 46.37 1.37 -8.74
N CYS A 253 46.38 2.53 -8.08
CA CYS A 253 45.15 3.12 -7.52
C CYS A 253 44.14 3.49 -8.62
N LEU A 254 44.60 4.08 -9.72
CA LEU A 254 43.74 4.48 -10.83
C LEU A 254 43.08 3.27 -11.52
N GLU A 255 43.82 2.19 -11.75
CA GLU A 255 43.29 0.94 -12.32
C GLU A 255 42.24 0.30 -11.40
N ASN A 256 42.49 0.28 -10.08
CA ASN A 256 41.53 -0.23 -9.11
C ASN A 256 40.25 0.62 -9.05
N LEU A 257 40.35 1.95 -9.19
CA LEU A 257 39.18 2.83 -9.24
C LEU A 257 38.38 2.66 -10.53
N GLU A 258 39.06 2.49 -11.66
CA GLU A 258 38.40 2.15 -12.93
C GLU A 258 37.65 0.82 -12.81
N ALA A 259 38.25 -0.18 -12.16
CA ALA A 259 37.58 -1.46 -11.89
C ALA A 259 36.32 -1.28 -11.03
N ARG A 260 36.38 -0.43 -9.99
CA ARG A 260 35.22 -0.09 -9.16
C ARG A 260 34.13 0.62 -9.97
N ASP A 261 34.50 1.61 -10.78
CA ASP A 261 33.55 2.38 -11.59
C ASP A 261 32.86 1.49 -12.63
N LYS A 262 33.57 0.48 -13.14
CA LYS A 262 32.99 -0.56 -13.99
C LYS A 262 31.98 -1.44 -13.23
N CYS A 263 32.25 -1.80 -11.97
CA CYS A 263 31.30 -2.57 -11.17
C CYS A 263 29.98 -1.83 -10.90
N ILE A 264 30.04 -0.50 -10.75
CA ILE A 264 28.87 0.32 -10.44
C ILE A 264 28.29 1.08 -11.64
N SER A 265 28.76 0.78 -12.86
CA SER A 265 28.42 1.56 -14.06
C SER A 265 26.92 1.61 -14.34
N ASP A 266 26.18 0.59 -13.92
CA ASP A 266 24.75 0.41 -14.18
C ASP A 266 23.88 0.63 -12.93
N ILE A 267 24.48 1.16 -11.85
CA ILE A 267 23.78 1.51 -10.62
C ILE A 267 23.32 2.99 -10.66
N GLU A 268 22.15 3.25 -10.07
CA GLU A 268 21.66 4.59 -9.76
C GLU A 268 22.32 5.09 -8.47
N GLU A 269 23.20 6.09 -8.56
CA GLU A 269 24.00 6.51 -7.40
C GLU A 269 23.18 7.17 -6.31
N SER A 270 22.12 7.89 -6.69
CA SER A 270 21.21 8.52 -5.73
C SER A 270 20.37 7.50 -4.94
N HIS A 271 20.22 6.28 -5.47
CA HIS A 271 19.55 5.17 -4.78
C HIS A 271 19.91 3.82 -5.41
N ILE A 272 20.80 3.05 -4.79
CA ILE A 272 21.41 1.88 -5.42
C ILE A 272 20.45 0.72 -5.76
N LEU A 273 19.27 0.66 -5.14
CA LEU A 273 18.23 -0.34 -5.46
C LEU A 273 17.31 0.06 -6.63
N LEU A 274 17.37 1.31 -7.10
CA LEU A 274 16.56 1.76 -8.22
C LEU A 274 17.25 1.42 -9.53
N ARG A 275 16.43 1.22 -10.57
CA ARG A 275 16.94 1.05 -11.92
C ARG A 275 17.62 2.35 -12.36
N LYS A 276 18.83 2.24 -12.91
CA LYS A 276 19.50 3.37 -13.56
C LYS A 276 18.67 3.87 -14.73
N CYS A 277 18.34 5.14 -14.71
CA CYS A 277 17.49 5.78 -15.70
C CYS A 277 18.25 6.82 -16.52
N PRO A 278 17.83 7.10 -17.77
CA PRO A 278 18.41 8.18 -18.56
C PRO A 278 18.31 9.51 -17.81
N SER A 279 19.37 10.32 -17.78
CA SER A 279 19.34 11.60 -17.05
C SER A 279 18.28 12.56 -17.59
N ASP A 280 17.68 13.38 -16.73
CA ASP A 280 16.64 14.34 -17.14
C ASP A 280 17.16 15.41 -18.10
N ALA A 281 16.42 15.56 -19.20
CA ALA A 281 16.51 16.64 -20.18
C ALA A 281 17.83 16.73 -20.99
N PRO A 282 17.79 17.19 -22.26
CA PRO A 282 18.95 17.20 -23.15
C PRO A 282 20.07 18.06 -22.58
N ARG A 283 21.24 17.45 -22.33
CA ARG A 283 22.46 18.20 -22.06
C ARG A 283 22.75 19.09 -23.28
N PRO A 284 23.02 20.40 -23.11
CA PRO A 284 23.63 21.19 -24.17
C PRO A 284 24.92 20.49 -24.62
N ILE A 285 25.11 20.36 -25.92
CA ILE A 285 26.17 19.60 -26.62
C ILE A 285 27.61 20.09 -26.31
N GLU A 286 27.84 20.98 -25.35
CA GLU A 286 29.12 21.68 -25.18
C GLU A 286 30.09 21.10 -24.13
N MET A 287 29.85 19.91 -23.56
CA MET A 287 30.84 19.25 -22.67
C MET A 287 31.26 17.84 -23.11
N ILE A 288 31.37 17.58 -24.42
CA ILE A 288 32.25 16.50 -24.93
C ILE A 288 33.65 17.08 -25.16
N GLY A 289 34.26 17.51 -24.05
CA GLY A 289 35.64 17.98 -23.96
C GLY A 289 36.59 16.93 -23.41
N LYS A 290 36.36 15.64 -23.68
CA LYS A 290 37.42 14.61 -23.56
C LYS A 290 37.71 14.07 -24.96
N ARG A 291 38.92 14.36 -25.44
CA ARG A 291 39.47 13.98 -26.75
C ARG A 291 39.10 12.54 -27.12
N ARG A 292 38.10 12.35 -27.99
CA ARG A 292 37.98 11.15 -28.82
C ARG A 292 38.43 11.51 -30.22
N ASN A 293 39.37 10.74 -30.75
CA ASN A 293 40.01 10.99 -32.04
C ASN A 293 38.98 11.12 -33.17
N LEU A 294 39.10 12.19 -33.97
CA LEU A 294 38.35 12.46 -35.20
C LEU A 294 38.71 11.44 -36.30
N ARG A 295 38.27 10.19 -36.15
CA ARG A 295 38.35 9.14 -37.18
C ARG A 295 37.14 8.20 -37.18
N GLN A 296 35.95 8.66 -36.82
CA GLN A 296 34.72 7.87 -37.04
C GLN A 296 33.56 8.74 -37.53
N ASN A 297 32.70 8.07 -38.30
CA ASN A 297 31.77 8.51 -39.34
C ASN A 297 30.92 9.78 -39.04
N PRO A 298 30.80 10.74 -39.98
CA PRO A 298 29.89 11.90 -39.85
C PRO A 298 28.39 11.53 -39.77
N GLN A 299 28.00 10.29 -40.05
CA GLN A 299 26.61 9.84 -40.06
C GLN A 299 26.04 9.55 -38.65
N GLU A 300 26.87 9.32 -37.62
CA GLU A 300 26.37 9.09 -36.25
C GLU A 300 25.86 10.37 -35.57
N PHE A 301 26.22 11.56 -36.09
CA PHE A 301 25.75 12.84 -35.54
C PHE A 301 24.29 13.17 -35.92
N LEU A 302 23.71 12.51 -36.93
CA LEU A 302 22.38 12.85 -37.46
C LEU A 302 21.20 12.08 -36.82
N HIS A 303 21.47 11.14 -35.91
CA HIS A 303 20.43 10.26 -35.33
C HIS A 303 20.41 10.20 -33.78
N PHE A 304 21.00 11.17 -33.08
CA PHE A 304 20.92 11.21 -31.63
C PHE A 304 19.58 11.80 -31.16
N LYS A 305 18.59 10.95 -30.89
CA LYS A 305 17.46 11.30 -30.00
C LYS A 305 17.89 10.97 -28.57
N PRO A 306 17.91 11.93 -27.63
CA PRO A 306 18.16 11.59 -26.23
C PRO A 306 17.05 10.67 -25.72
N ASP A 307 17.43 9.56 -25.08
CA ASP A 307 16.50 8.68 -24.37
C ASP A 307 15.87 9.47 -23.22
N LEU A 308 14.54 9.65 -23.27
CA LEU A 308 13.79 10.30 -22.20
C LEU A 308 13.46 9.27 -21.11
N PRO A 309 13.43 9.67 -19.82
CA PRO A 309 12.91 8.83 -18.75
C PRO A 309 11.51 8.30 -19.07
N THR A 310 11.25 7.02 -18.82
CA THR A 310 9.93 6.40 -18.98
C THR A 310 9.19 6.28 -17.65
N ILE A 311 7.90 5.97 -17.69
CA ILE A 311 7.14 5.61 -16.49
C ILE A 311 7.85 4.45 -15.73
N GLY A 312 7.99 4.58 -14.41
CA GLY A 312 8.75 3.65 -13.55
C GLY A 312 10.22 4.03 -13.34
N CYS A 313 10.72 5.07 -14.01
CA CYS A 313 12.00 5.69 -13.67
C CYS A 313 11.84 6.73 -12.56
N TRP A 314 12.75 6.73 -11.57
CA TRP A 314 12.72 7.69 -10.46
C TRP A 314 12.68 9.15 -10.93
N ASN A 315 13.46 9.44 -11.96
CA ASN A 315 13.63 10.77 -12.52
C ASN A 315 12.51 11.16 -13.52
N TYR A 316 11.55 10.27 -13.79
CA TYR A 316 10.38 10.59 -14.59
C TYR A 316 9.57 11.77 -14.01
N GLY A 317 9.48 11.86 -12.68
CA GLY A 317 8.85 13.01 -12.02
C GLY A 317 9.53 14.34 -12.36
N PHE A 318 10.85 14.36 -12.49
CA PHE A 318 11.62 15.56 -12.85
C PHE A 318 11.33 16.02 -14.29
N LEU A 319 11.12 15.07 -15.21
CA LEU A 319 10.65 15.37 -16.57
C LEU A 319 9.25 16.01 -16.55
N LEU A 320 8.30 15.42 -15.81
CA LEU A 320 6.96 15.99 -15.64
C LEU A 320 7.02 17.38 -15.01
N GLY A 321 7.87 17.58 -13.99
CA GLY A 321 8.12 18.88 -13.39
C GLY A 321 8.59 19.92 -14.39
N SER A 322 9.45 19.53 -15.34
CA SER A 322 9.95 20.42 -16.39
C SER A 322 8.85 20.81 -17.37
N TYR A 323 7.99 19.88 -17.78
CA TYR A 323 6.83 20.20 -18.64
C TYR A 323 5.81 21.07 -17.92
N TRP A 324 5.55 20.77 -16.65
CA TRP A 324 4.60 21.51 -15.83
C TRP A 324 5.07 22.95 -15.57
N ALA A 325 6.31 23.15 -15.11
CA ALA A 325 6.82 24.47 -14.77
C ALA A 325 6.99 25.41 -15.98
N ASN A 326 7.13 24.85 -17.18
CA ASN A 326 7.23 25.61 -18.43
C ASN A 326 5.88 25.89 -19.11
N ASP A 327 4.75 25.36 -18.61
CA ASP A 327 3.43 25.68 -19.14
C ASP A 327 3.03 27.12 -18.76
N ASP A 328 2.53 27.88 -19.74
CA ASP A 328 2.16 29.30 -19.55
C ASP A 328 1.05 29.49 -18.50
N LYS A 329 0.11 28.54 -18.39
CA LYS A 329 -0.96 28.60 -17.39
C LYS A 329 -0.38 28.41 -16.00
N VAL A 330 0.59 27.51 -15.85
CA VAL A 330 1.30 27.30 -14.58
C VAL A 330 2.08 28.54 -14.18
N ARG A 331 2.91 29.09 -15.08
CA ARG A 331 3.68 30.32 -14.81
C ARG A 331 2.78 31.48 -14.40
N LYS A 332 1.65 31.64 -15.09
CA LYS A 332 0.64 32.66 -14.76
C LYS A 332 0.00 32.41 -13.39
N ALA A 333 -0.36 31.16 -13.08
CA ALA A 333 -0.97 30.80 -11.79
C ALA A 333 0.00 30.97 -10.61
N LEU A 334 1.29 30.75 -10.84
CA LEU A 334 2.36 30.98 -9.87
C LEU A 334 2.81 32.45 -9.79
N HIS A 335 2.20 33.34 -10.59
CA HIS A 335 2.55 34.77 -10.64
C HIS A 335 4.02 35.02 -11.00
N VAL A 336 4.58 34.17 -11.87
CA VAL A 336 5.92 34.36 -12.44
C VAL A 336 5.89 35.61 -13.32
N ARG A 337 6.86 36.52 -13.14
CA ARG A 337 6.90 37.78 -13.89
C ARG A 337 7.16 37.49 -15.38
N GLU A 338 6.34 38.06 -16.25
CA GLU A 338 6.48 37.87 -17.69
C GLU A 338 7.83 38.41 -18.19
N GLY A 339 8.51 37.65 -19.04
CA GLY A 339 9.84 38.01 -19.56
C GLY A 339 10.99 37.94 -18.55
N SER A 340 10.75 37.58 -17.28
CA SER A 340 11.82 37.52 -16.27
C SER A 340 12.75 36.32 -16.43
N ILE A 341 12.24 35.21 -16.95
CA ILE A 341 13.00 34.01 -17.31
C ILE A 341 12.51 33.46 -18.65
N GLY A 342 13.41 32.83 -19.41
CA GLY A 342 13.07 32.06 -20.60
C GLY A 342 12.44 30.71 -20.24
N GLU A 343 13.20 29.64 -20.40
CA GLU A 343 12.83 28.28 -20.01
C GLU A 343 13.18 28.03 -18.53
N TRP A 344 12.23 27.50 -17.76
CA TRP A 344 12.47 27.01 -16.41
C TRP A 344 13.33 25.74 -16.48
N LYS A 345 14.39 25.71 -15.67
CA LYS A 345 15.29 24.57 -15.55
C LYS A 345 15.37 24.11 -14.10
N ARG A 346 15.31 22.79 -13.90
CA ARG A 346 15.41 22.19 -12.56
C ARG A 346 16.72 22.57 -11.89
N CYS A 347 17.86 22.46 -12.59
CA CYS A 347 19.18 22.74 -12.05
C CYS A 347 20.02 23.60 -13.00
N ASN A 348 20.86 24.47 -12.44
CA ASN A 348 21.76 25.35 -13.18
C ASN A 348 23.18 25.35 -12.54
N TYR A 349 24.08 24.55 -13.11
CA TYR A 349 25.36 24.18 -12.50
C TYR A 349 26.52 25.19 -12.66
N ASN A 350 26.31 26.34 -13.31
CA ASN A 350 27.36 27.36 -13.38
C ASN A 350 27.48 28.08 -12.02
N TYR A 351 28.48 27.68 -11.22
CA TYR A 351 28.56 28.02 -9.80
C TYR A 351 30.01 28.08 -9.31
N THR A 352 30.33 29.01 -8.40
CA THR A 352 31.65 29.15 -7.77
C THR A 352 31.65 28.57 -6.34
N TYR A 353 32.48 27.56 -6.13
CA TYR A 353 32.64 26.87 -4.85
C TYR A 353 33.73 27.58 -4.02
N GLU A 354 33.39 28.04 -2.82
CA GLU A 354 34.27 28.82 -1.93
C GLU A 354 34.39 28.20 -0.53
N ILE A 355 33.36 27.49 -0.06
CA ILE A 355 33.38 26.78 1.24
C ILE A 355 33.80 25.34 0.99
N ASN A 356 35.08 25.05 1.27
CA ASN A 356 35.60 23.69 1.11
C ASN A 356 35.06 22.70 2.14
N SER A 357 34.78 23.15 3.37
CA SER A 357 34.29 22.29 4.45
C SER A 357 33.41 23.10 5.40
N CYS A 358 32.24 22.55 5.75
CA CYS A 358 31.30 23.23 6.66
C CYS A 358 31.44 22.79 8.14
N ILE A 359 32.40 21.91 8.45
CA ILE A 359 32.59 21.33 9.79
C ILE A 359 32.77 22.39 10.87
N LYS A 360 33.50 23.47 10.58
CA LYS A 360 33.68 24.59 11.52
C LYS A 360 32.35 25.25 11.91
N TYR A 361 31.42 25.42 10.95
CA TYR A 361 30.09 25.96 11.24
C TYR A 361 29.31 25.03 12.16
N HIS A 362 29.39 23.71 11.95
CA HIS A 362 28.77 22.73 12.86
C HIS A 362 29.33 22.80 14.28
N ILE A 363 30.64 23.02 14.46
CA ILE A 363 31.25 23.21 15.78
C ILE A 363 30.72 24.49 16.43
N ASP A 364 30.82 25.61 15.74
CA ASP A 364 30.42 26.93 16.27
C ASP A 364 28.93 26.96 16.66
N LEU A 365 28.06 26.40 15.82
CA LEU A 365 26.63 26.33 16.09
C LEU A 365 26.27 25.37 17.23
N GLY A 366 27.07 24.32 17.42
CA GLY A 366 26.94 23.44 18.57
C GLY A 366 27.30 24.13 19.89
N ILE A 367 28.39 24.89 19.91
CA ILE A 367 28.79 25.69 21.07
C ILE A 367 27.68 26.69 21.44
N ARG A 368 27.00 27.26 20.44
CA ARG A 368 25.86 28.17 20.62
C ARG A 368 24.55 27.48 21.00
N GLY A 369 24.51 26.14 21.06
CA GLY A 369 23.36 25.38 21.51
C GLY A 369 22.22 25.25 20.50
N TYR A 370 22.48 25.39 19.20
CA TYR A 370 21.46 25.18 18.18
C TYR A 370 21.17 23.68 17.97
N ARG A 371 19.88 23.33 17.91
CA ARG A 371 19.43 21.94 17.70
C ARG A 371 19.69 21.51 16.25
N ARG A 372 20.19 20.29 16.07
CA ARG A 372 20.61 19.77 14.76
C ARG A 372 20.06 18.37 14.54
N LEU A 373 19.34 18.17 13.44
CA LEU A 373 18.94 16.85 12.97
C LEU A 373 19.60 16.58 11.61
N ILE A 374 20.54 15.66 11.59
CA ILE A 374 21.18 15.18 10.37
C ILE A 374 20.60 13.81 10.05
N TYR A 375 20.18 13.59 8.82
CA TYR A 375 19.68 12.28 8.41
C TYR A 375 20.21 11.88 7.04
N SER A 376 20.30 10.58 6.80
CA SER A 376 20.77 10.03 5.52
C SER A 376 19.92 8.83 5.13
N GLY A 377 19.48 8.76 3.87
CA GLY A 377 19.01 7.50 3.27
C GLY A 377 20.11 6.45 3.29
N ASP A 378 19.79 5.22 3.69
CA ASP A 378 20.78 4.14 3.84
C ASP A 378 21.25 3.51 2.52
N HIS A 379 20.63 3.87 1.39
CA HIS A 379 20.96 3.39 0.04
C HIS A 379 21.45 4.49 -0.92
N ASP A 380 21.75 5.69 -0.41
CA ASP A 380 22.35 6.77 -1.19
C ASP A 380 23.87 6.58 -1.29
N MET A 381 24.39 6.44 -2.52
CA MET A 381 25.82 6.34 -2.80
C MET A 381 26.44 7.71 -3.14
N GLU A 382 25.65 8.72 -3.49
CA GLU A 382 26.15 10.07 -3.76
C GLU A 382 26.69 10.71 -2.48
N ALA A 383 25.89 10.69 -1.40
CA ALA A 383 26.27 11.15 -0.07
C ALA A 383 26.03 10.05 0.99
N PRO A 384 26.87 9.00 1.04
CA PRO A 384 26.68 7.87 1.92
C PRO A 384 26.58 8.26 3.39
N PHE A 385 25.70 7.58 4.12
CA PHE A 385 25.56 7.77 5.56
C PHE A 385 26.89 7.52 6.33
N LEU A 386 27.80 6.73 5.76
CA LEU A 386 29.14 6.50 6.30
C LEU A 386 29.99 7.78 6.32
N GLY A 387 29.94 8.59 5.26
CA GLY A 387 30.59 9.91 5.22
C GLY A 387 29.99 10.83 6.27
N THR A 388 28.66 10.81 6.40
CA THR A 388 27.96 11.55 7.44
C THR A 388 28.40 11.16 8.86
N GLN A 389 28.52 9.85 9.12
CA GLN A 389 29.05 9.38 10.40
C GLN A 389 30.52 9.79 10.61
N ALA A 390 31.34 9.76 9.57
CA ALA A 390 32.76 10.05 9.67
C ALA A 390 33.01 11.51 10.08
N TRP A 391 32.35 12.47 9.44
CA TRP A 391 32.52 13.88 9.81
C TRP A 391 31.84 14.21 11.15
N ILE A 392 30.71 13.58 11.50
CA ILE A 392 30.12 13.77 12.83
C ILE A 392 31.08 13.29 13.93
N ARG A 393 31.82 12.19 13.70
CA ARG A 393 32.85 11.71 14.63
C ARG A 393 33.98 12.74 14.79
N SER A 394 34.34 13.48 13.73
CA SER A 394 35.40 14.50 13.79
C SER A 394 35.05 15.70 14.67
N LEU A 395 33.75 15.93 14.96
CA LEU A 395 33.30 16.97 15.89
C LEU A 395 33.67 16.69 17.36
N ASN A 396 33.99 15.44 17.70
CA ASN A 396 34.38 15.01 19.04
C ASN A 396 33.32 15.31 20.14
N TYR A 397 32.03 15.25 19.80
CA TYR A 397 30.95 15.31 20.78
C TYR A 397 30.76 13.97 21.50
N SER A 398 30.50 14.02 22.80
CA SER A 398 30.15 12.81 23.57
C SER A 398 28.81 12.22 23.13
N ILE A 399 28.72 10.89 23.10
CA ILE A 399 27.48 10.17 22.76
C ILE A 399 26.55 10.19 23.99
N VAL A 400 25.29 10.57 23.78
CA VAL A 400 24.24 10.59 24.82
C VAL A 400 23.41 9.31 24.76
N ASN A 401 22.91 8.96 23.57
CA ASN A 401 22.30 7.65 23.31
C ASN A 401 23.01 7.05 22.11
N ASP A 402 23.59 5.87 22.31
CA ASP A 402 24.34 5.17 21.28
C ASP A 402 23.41 4.58 20.21
N TRP A 403 24.00 4.07 19.13
CA TRP A 403 23.33 3.56 17.95
C TRP A 403 22.21 2.57 18.28
N HIS A 404 20.96 2.98 18.04
CA HIS A 404 19.78 2.16 18.30
C HIS A 404 18.74 2.36 17.19
N PRO A 405 17.85 1.38 16.94
CA PRO A 405 16.81 1.55 15.94
C PRO A 405 15.82 2.64 16.35
N TRP A 406 15.27 3.34 15.35
CA TRP A 406 14.05 4.13 15.51
C TRP A 406 12.94 3.50 14.67
N HIS A 407 11.70 3.64 15.13
CA HIS A 407 10.57 2.88 14.60
C HIS A 407 9.52 3.80 14.01
N PHE A 408 8.91 3.35 12.91
CA PHE A 408 7.71 3.92 12.33
C PHE A 408 6.70 2.79 12.12
N GLN A 409 5.47 2.96 12.61
CA GLN A 409 4.39 1.96 12.48
C GLN A 409 4.76 0.52 12.94
N GLY A 410 5.60 0.39 13.97
CA GLY A 410 6.00 -0.91 14.52
C GLY A 410 7.14 -1.61 13.76
N GLN A 411 7.71 -0.97 12.74
CA GLN A 411 8.86 -1.47 12.00
C GLN A 411 10.08 -0.55 12.19
N VAL A 412 11.28 -1.10 12.07
CA VAL A 412 12.52 -0.32 12.08
C VAL A 412 12.56 0.56 10.84
N ALA A 413 12.50 1.86 11.05
CA ALA A 413 12.56 2.87 10.00
C ALA A 413 13.99 3.36 9.75
N GLY A 414 14.93 2.94 10.60
CA GLY A 414 16.36 3.19 10.46
C GLY A 414 17.03 3.16 11.83
N TYR A 415 18.21 3.74 11.94
CA TYR A 415 18.98 3.78 13.18
C TYR A 415 19.31 5.22 13.55
N THR A 416 19.40 5.51 14.83
CA THR A 416 19.71 6.86 15.30
C THR A 416 20.73 6.82 16.42
N ARG A 417 21.47 7.92 16.54
CA ARG A 417 22.39 8.20 17.63
C ARG A 417 22.28 9.67 18.00
N THR A 418 22.33 9.95 19.29
CA THR A 418 22.27 11.33 19.81
C THR A 418 23.59 11.67 20.49
N TYR A 419 24.02 12.91 20.31
CA TYR A 419 25.27 13.43 20.82
C TYR A 419 24.99 14.60 21.77
N SER A 420 25.98 14.94 22.59
CA SER A 420 25.99 16.20 23.33
C SER A 420 25.89 17.38 22.35
N SER A 421 25.53 18.56 22.86
CA SER A 421 25.31 19.76 22.04
C SER A 421 24.05 19.71 21.14
N GLN A 422 23.07 18.84 21.44
CA GLN A 422 21.78 18.76 20.72
C GLN A 422 21.88 18.33 19.24
N LEU A 423 22.85 17.47 18.91
CA LEU A 423 22.99 16.84 17.59
C LEU A 423 22.35 15.45 17.60
N THR A 424 21.49 15.18 16.62
CA THR A 424 20.93 13.85 16.35
C THR A 424 21.29 13.45 14.93
N PHE A 425 21.81 12.23 14.79
CA PHE A 425 22.02 11.59 13.49
C PHE A 425 21.05 10.43 13.33
N ALA A 426 20.41 10.29 12.17
CA ALA A 426 19.54 9.16 11.87
C ALA A 426 19.75 8.64 10.44
N THR A 427 19.81 7.33 10.25
CA THR A 427 19.58 6.73 8.94
C THR A 427 18.10 6.54 8.71
N VAL A 428 17.66 6.60 7.45
CA VAL A 428 16.30 6.30 7.04
C VAL A 428 16.35 5.11 6.09
N ARG A 429 15.70 4.03 6.47
CA ARG A 429 15.52 2.84 5.64
C ARG A 429 14.46 3.14 4.60
N VAL A 430 14.83 2.99 3.34
CA VAL A 430 13.86 3.12 2.25
C VAL A 430 12.96 1.89 2.25
N TRP A 431 11.70 2.09 2.65
CA TRP A 431 10.64 1.17 2.30
C TRP A 431 10.30 1.44 0.83
N LEU A 432 10.51 0.45 -0.03
CA LEU A 432 9.71 0.34 -1.24
C LEU A 432 8.27 0.09 -0.77
N HIS A 433 7.59 1.14 -0.32
CA HIS A 433 6.15 1.15 -0.33
C HIS A 433 5.77 1.09 -1.80
N LEU A 434 5.61 -0.12 -2.33
CA LEU A 434 4.53 -0.37 -3.26
C LEU A 434 3.29 0.07 -2.48
N ALA A 435 2.90 1.33 -2.65
CA ALA A 435 1.61 1.82 -2.22
C ALA A 435 0.61 0.74 -2.62
N ALA A 436 -0.17 0.24 -1.67
CA ALA A 436 -1.21 -0.72 -1.99
C ALA A 436 -2.02 -0.09 -3.13
N ALA A 437 -2.05 -0.76 -4.27
CA ALA A 437 -2.75 -0.24 -5.44
C ALA A 437 -4.22 -0.56 -5.21
N HIS A 438 -4.92 0.31 -4.48
CA HIS A 438 -6.36 0.26 -4.30
C HIS A 438 -7.01 1.40 -5.10
N SER A 439 -8.25 1.19 -5.51
CA SER A 439 -8.98 2.14 -6.34
C SER A 439 -10.47 2.07 -6.03
N THR A 440 -11.08 3.26 -5.88
CA THR A 440 -12.52 3.37 -5.66
C THR A 440 -13.27 3.19 -6.97
N VAL A 441 -14.17 2.21 -7.01
CA VAL A 441 -15.05 1.93 -8.14
C VAL A 441 -16.35 2.71 -7.96
N LYS A 442 -16.55 3.77 -8.75
CA LYS A 442 -17.80 4.56 -8.72
C LYS A 442 -18.87 4.02 -9.66
N PHE A 443 -18.44 3.42 -10.76
CA PHE A 443 -19.30 2.87 -11.80
C PHE A 443 -18.86 1.44 -12.08
N LEU A 444 -19.77 0.50 -11.88
CA LEU A 444 -19.52 -0.90 -12.12
C LEU A 444 -20.32 -1.32 -13.37
N PRO A 445 -19.68 -1.77 -14.45
CA PRO A 445 -20.39 -2.21 -15.65
C PRO A 445 -21.43 -3.28 -15.30
N GLY A 446 -22.60 -3.21 -15.92
CA GLY A 446 -23.76 -4.03 -15.57
C GLY A 446 -24.64 -3.41 -14.48
N PHE A 447 -24.13 -2.53 -13.62
CA PHE A 447 -24.95 -1.79 -12.64
C PHE A 447 -25.46 -0.47 -13.24
N LYS A 448 -26.76 -0.17 -13.09
CA LYS A 448 -27.35 1.05 -13.66
C LYS A 448 -27.00 2.28 -12.83
N GLY A 449 -26.16 3.16 -13.39
CA GLY A 449 -25.75 4.42 -12.75
C GLY A 449 -24.57 4.27 -11.78
N PRO A 450 -24.26 5.31 -10.98
CA PRO A 450 -23.24 5.19 -9.95
C PRO A 450 -23.66 4.20 -8.86
N LEU A 451 -22.70 3.50 -8.27
CA LEU A 451 -22.97 2.59 -7.16
C LEU A 451 -23.54 3.39 -5.96
N PRO A 452 -24.61 2.92 -5.31
CA PRO A 452 -25.19 3.57 -4.13
C PRO A 452 -24.37 3.33 -2.85
N PHE A 453 -23.25 2.60 -2.96
CA PHE A 453 -22.35 2.26 -1.88
C PHE A 453 -20.90 2.45 -2.31
N HIS A 454 -20.01 2.55 -1.33
CA HIS A 454 -18.58 2.60 -1.59
C HIS A 454 -18.07 1.19 -1.93
N LEU A 455 -17.50 1.04 -3.13
CA LEU A 455 -16.74 -0.13 -3.52
C LEU A 455 -15.30 0.28 -3.77
N GLU A 456 -14.38 -0.42 -3.15
CA GLU A 456 -12.95 -0.35 -3.41
C GLU A 456 -12.46 -1.73 -3.85
N THR A 457 -11.54 -1.75 -4.81
CA THR A 457 -10.83 -2.96 -5.21
C THR A 457 -9.34 -2.70 -5.22
N GLY A 458 -8.56 -3.76 -5.00
CA GLY A 458 -7.12 -3.62 -5.01
C GLY A 458 -6.40 -4.93 -4.83
N TYR A 459 -5.07 -4.84 -4.81
CA TYR A 459 -4.17 -5.95 -4.54
C TYR A 459 -3.32 -5.68 -3.32
N VAL A 460 -3.18 -6.69 -2.46
CA VAL A 460 -2.21 -6.69 -1.37
C VAL A 460 -1.22 -7.83 -1.61
N GLY A 461 0.07 -7.47 -1.65
CA GLY A 461 1.16 -8.43 -1.71
C GLY A 461 1.33 -9.13 -0.36
N VAL A 462 1.33 -10.45 -0.35
CA VAL A 462 1.55 -11.29 0.83
C VAL A 462 2.73 -12.22 0.58
N ASP A 463 3.26 -12.84 1.63
CA ASP A 463 4.59 -13.47 1.71
C ASP A 463 5.77 -12.47 1.79
N GLU A 464 6.96 -12.98 2.10
CA GLU A 464 8.17 -12.15 2.30
C GLU A 464 8.64 -11.45 1.01
N ALA A 465 8.43 -12.08 -0.14
CA ALA A 465 8.83 -11.57 -1.45
C ALA A 465 7.70 -10.74 -2.12
N GLU A 466 6.50 -10.78 -1.54
CA GLU A 466 5.26 -10.30 -2.14
C GLU A 466 4.99 -10.94 -3.51
N ASP A 467 5.34 -12.22 -3.65
CA ASP A 467 5.14 -12.95 -4.89
C ASP A 467 3.67 -13.35 -5.09
N VAL A 468 2.92 -13.51 -4.00
CA VAL A 468 1.47 -13.69 -4.05
C VAL A 468 0.76 -12.34 -3.94
N GLN A 469 -0.12 -12.06 -4.89
CA GLN A 469 -0.90 -10.84 -4.97
C GLN A 469 -2.38 -11.19 -4.79
N LEU A 470 -2.94 -10.85 -3.63
CA LEU A 470 -4.34 -11.15 -3.31
C LEU A 470 -5.24 -9.99 -3.69
N PHE A 471 -6.27 -10.29 -4.49
CA PHE A 471 -7.30 -9.36 -4.90
C PHE A 471 -8.42 -9.31 -3.86
N TYR A 472 -8.97 -8.13 -3.62
CA TYR A 472 -10.10 -7.95 -2.72
C TYR A 472 -11.13 -6.97 -3.27
N TYR A 473 -12.36 -7.13 -2.76
CA TYR A 473 -13.44 -6.17 -2.87
C TYR A 473 -13.76 -5.67 -1.47
N PHE A 474 -13.69 -4.36 -1.23
CA PHE A 474 -14.01 -3.76 0.04
C PHE A 474 -15.23 -2.85 -0.08
N ILE A 475 -16.20 -3.06 0.82
CA ILE A 475 -17.42 -2.26 0.88
C ILE A 475 -17.59 -1.70 2.29
N LYS A 476 -17.75 -0.37 2.39
CA LYS A 476 -17.98 0.31 3.67
C LYS A 476 -19.41 0.07 4.16
N SER A 477 -19.57 0.04 5.47
CA SER A 477 -20.91 0.01 6.09
C SER A 477 -21.77 1.18 5.61
N HIS A 478 -23.03 0.89 5.27
CA HIS A 478 -24.01 1.90 4.88
C HIS A 478 -24.50 2.73 6.08
N ARG A 479 -24.38 2.20 7.29
CA ARG A 479 -24.80 2.88 8.53
C ARG A 479 -23.71 3.83 9.02
N ASN A 480 -22.64 3.33 9.62
CA ASN A 480 -21.51 4.14 10.07
C ASN A 480 -20.21 3.32 10.09
N HIS A 481 -19.45 3.38 8.99
CA HIS A 481 -18.19 2.65 8.83
C HIS A 481 -17.10 2.95 9.87
N LYS A 482 -17.18 4.06 10.62
CA LYS A 482 -16.19 4.37 11.66
C LYS A 482 -16.39 3.54 12.93
N ASP A 483 -17.64 3.17 13.21
CA ASP A 483 -18.02 2.46 14.44
C ASP A 483 -18.44 1.01 14.16
N ASP A 484 -18.99 0.76 12.97
CA ASP A 484 -19.48 -0.55 12.57
C ASP A 484 -18.34 -1.56 12.40
N PRO A 485 -18.59 -2.85 12.67
CA PRO A 485 -17.56 -3.88 12.57
C PRO A 485 -16.96 -4.02 11.17
N LEU A 486 -15.68 -4.41 11.13
CA LEU A 486 -14.98 -4.85 9.93
C LEU A 486 -15.02 -6.38 9.85
N LEU A 487 -15.54 -6.90 8.75
CA LEU A 487 -15.58 -8.33 8.46
C LEU A 487 -14.60 -8.68 7.34
N LEU A 488 -13.80 -9.72 7.54
CA LEU A 488 -13.08 -10.39 6.46
C LEU A 488 -13.87 -11.64 6.04
N TRP A 489 -14.43 -11.63 4.83
CA TRP A 489 -15.18 -12.74 4.26
C TRP A 489 -14.29 -13.63 3.39
N LEU A 490 -14.23 -14.91 3.76
CA LEU A 490 -13.53 -15.97 3.05
C LEU A 490 -14.56 -16.98 2.53
N THR A 491 -14.80 -17.00 1.23
CA THR A 491 -15.64 -18.04 0.59
C THR A 491 -14.89 -19.38 0.59
N GLY A 492 -15.64 -20.48 0.77
CA GLY A 492 -15.08 -21.83 0.82
C GLY A 492 -14.59 -22.39 -0.52
N GLY A 493 -14.86 -23.69 -0.76
CA GLY A 493 -14.38 -24.44 -1.91
C GLY A 493 -13.57 -25.68 -1.49
N PRO A 494 -12.24 -25.59 -1.28
CA PRO A 494 -11.39 -24.40 -1.37
C PRO A 494 -11.17 -23.90 -2.80
N GLY A 495 -10.83 -22.62 -2.95
CA GLY A 495 -10.50 -22.02 -4.26
C GLY A 495 -11.68 -21.37 -4.99
N CYS A 496 -12.77 -21.06 -4.29
CA CYS A 496 -13.86 -20.26 -4.83
C CYS A 496 -13.67 -18.77 -4.54
N SER A 497 -13.93 -17.93 -5.53
CA SER A 497 -13.83 -16.48 -5.45
C SER A 497 -14.81 -15.91 -4.43
N ALA A 498 -14.33 -14.95 -3.65
CA ALA A 498 -15.12 -14.19 -2.70
C ALA A 498 -16.15 -13.26 -3.38
N PHE A 499 -16.06 -13.11 -4.71
CA PHE A 499 -17.15 -12.58 -5.50
C PHE A 499 -18.46 -13.37 -5.32
N SER A 500 -18.37 -14.66 -4.95
CA SER A 500 -19.58 -15.45 -4.60
C SER A 500 -20.31 -14.85 -3.40
N GLY A 501 -19.57 -14.56 -2.32
CA GLY A 501 -20.10 -13.89 -1.15
C GLY A 501 -20.67 -12.50 -1.46
N LEU A 502 -20.02 -11.78 -2.37
CA LEU A 502 -20.39 -10.43 -2.77
C LEU A 502 -21.65 -10.36 -3.64
N ALA A 503 -21.86 -11.33 -4.54
CA ALA A 503 -22.90 -11.25 -5.58
C ALA A 503 -24.05 -12.26 -5.45
N PHE A 504 -23.91 -13.28 -4.59
CA PHE A 504 -24.92 -14.35 -4.43
C PHE A 504 -25.36 -14.58 -2.99
N GLU A 505 -24.69 -13.95 -2.02
CA GLU A 505 -24.90 -14.25 -0.60
C GLU A 505 -25.16 -12.98 0.22
N ILE A 506 -24.10 -12.35 0.73
CA ILE A 506 -24.21 -11.30 1.76
C ILE A 506 -23.88 -9.90 1.24
N GLY A 507 -23.35 -9.77 0.02
CA GLY A 507 -22.97 -8.49 -0.55
C GLY A 507 -24.13 -7.68 -1.15
N PRO A 508 -23.86 -6.44 -1.59
CA PRO A 508 -24.88 -5.45 -1.96
C PRO A 508 -25.34 -5.54 -3.41
N ILE A 509 -24.89 -6.54 -4.16
CA ILE A 509 -25.28 -6.73 -5.57
C ILE A 509 -25.79 -8.14 -5.81
N ASN A 510 -26.66 -8.29 -6.80
CA ASN A 510 -27.10 -9.55 -7.37
C ASN A 510 -27.13 -9.43 -8.90
N PHE A 511 -27.14 -10.55 -9.62
CA PHE A 511 -27.47 -10.55 -11.04
C PHE A 511 -28.98 -10.48 -11.26
N GLU A 512 -29.40 -9.71 -12.27
CA GLU A 512 -30.79 -9.71 -12.71
C GLU A 512 -31.09 -11.03 -13.43
N GLU A 513 -32.14 -11.75 -12.99
CA GLU A 513 -32.58 -13.00 -13.61
C GLU A 513 -33.26 -12.76 -14.96
N LYS A 514 -32.45 -12.55 -16.00
CA LYS A 514 -32.89 -12.44 -17.39
C LYS A 514 -32.10 -13.38 -18.27
N GLU A 515 -32.74 -13.86 -19.33
CA GLU A 515 -32.09 -14.71 -20.32
C GLU A 515 -30.93 -13.96 -20.98
N TYR A 516 -29.76 -14.59 -20.96
CA TYR A 516 -28.52 -14.05 -21.50
C TYR A 516 -28.62 -13.93 -23.01
N ASN A 517 -28.65 -12.69 -23.48
CA ASN A 517 -28.82 -12.34 -24.88
C ASN A 517 -27.47 -12.01 -25.56
N GLY A 518 -26.34 -12.33 -24.91
CA GLY A 518 -25.00 -11.99 -25.39
C GLY A 518 -24.50 -10.59 -24.99
N SER A 519 -25.33 -9.78 -24.33
CA SER A 519 -24.91 -8.49 -23.75
C SER A 519 -24.40 -8.65 -22.32
N LEU A 520 -23.61 -7.66 -21.85
CA LEU A 520 -23.05 -7.67 -20.50
C LEU A 520 -24.16 -7.89 -19.44
N PRO A 521 -24.01 -8.88 -18.54
CA PRO A 521 -25.02 -9.17 -17.53
C PRO A 521 -25.33 -7.96 -16.64
N THR A 522 -26.62 -7.81 -16.30
CA THR A 522 -27.10 -6.68 -15.48
C THR A 522 -27.02 -7.01 -13.99
N LEU A 523 -26.57 -6.04 -13.20
CA LEU A 523 -26.47 -6.10 -11.75
C LEU A 523 -27.56 -5.22 -11.11
N VAL A 524 -28.13 -5.70 -10.01
CA VAL A 524 -29.14 -5.02 -9.21
C VAL A 524 -28.71 -4.94 -7.74
N PHE A 525 -29.22 -3.96 -7.01
CA PHE A 525 -28.91 -3.79 -5.58
C PHE A 525 -29.59 -4.87 -4.73
N ASN A 526 -28.86 -5.43 -3.76
CA ASN A 526 -29.38 -6.36 -2.77
C ASN A 526 -29.75 -5.63 -1.45
N PRO A 527 -31.04 -5.49 -1.11
CA PRO A 527 -31.47 -4.79 0.10
C PRO A 527 -31.27 -5.60 1.40
N TYR A 528 -30.76 -6.83 1.33
CA TYR A 528 -30.48 -7.67 2.50
C TYR A 528 -28.97 -7.89 2.70
N SER A 529 -28.15 -6.98 2.16
CA SER A 529 -26.72 -7.07 2.32
C SER A 529 -26.31 -6.85 3.77
N TRP A 530 -25.35 -7.65 4.25
CA TRP A 530 -24.72 -7.49 5.55
C TRP A 530 -23.92 -6.18 5.65
N THR A 531 -23.55 -5.60 4.50
CA THR A 531 -22.91 -4.28 4.42
C THR A 531 -23.78 -3.13 4.92
N GLN A 532 -25.05 -3.39 5.26
CA GLN A 532 -25.91 -2.40 5.92
C GLN A 532 -25.47 -2.10 7.36
N VAL A 533 -24.83 -3.07 8.04
CA VAL A 533 -24.43 -2.96 9.45
C VAL A 533 -22.96 -3.30 9.70
N SER A 534 -22.18 -3.53 8.63
CA SER A 534 -20.75 -3.81 8.72
C SER A 534 -20.00 -3.36 7.47
N SER A 535 -18.70 -3.10 7.62
CA SER A 535 -17.79 -2.96 6.48
C SER A 535 -17.20 -4.34 6.18
N ILE A 536 -17.15 -4.75 4.91
CA ILE A 536 -16.79 -6.13 4.54
C ILE A 536 -15.70 -6.13 3.48
N ILE A 537 -14.65 -6.91 3.72
CA ILE A 537 -13.60 -7.26 2.75
C ILE A 537 -13.90 -8.67 2.23
N PHE A 538 -14.20 -8.79 0.95
CA PHE A 538 -14.33 -10.06 0.23
C PHE A 538 -12.98 -10.37 -0.40
N LEU A 539 -12.28 -11.39 0.12
CA LEU A 539 -10.90 -11.69 -0.26
C LEU A 539 -10.81 -12.92 -1.16
N ASP A 540 -10.29 -12.76 -2.38
CA ASP A 540 -10.02 -13.88 -3.28
C ASP A 540 -8.80 -14.67 -2.77
N LEU A 541 -9.04 -15.82 -2.16
CA LEU A 541 -8.01 -16.61 -1.48
C LEU A 541 -8.35 -18.12 -1.55
N PRO A 542 -7.39 -19.04 -1.81
CA PRO A 542 -5.93 -18.85 -1.96
C PRO A 542 -5.54 -18.21 -3.30
N VAL A 543 -4.24 -18.05 -3.55
CA VAL A 543 -3.70 -17.64 -4.86
C VAL A 543 -4.32 -18.45 -6.03
N SER A 544 -4.48 -17.80 -7.18
CA SER A 544 -5.19 -18.34 -8.37
C SER A 544 -6.70 -18.54 -8.20
N THR A 545 -7.27 -17.91 -7.18
CA THR A 545 -8.73 -17.80 -6.97
C THR A 545 -9.19 -16.44 -7.46
N GLY A 546 -10.27 -16.39 -8.24
CA GLY A 546 -10.79 -15.15 -8.80
C GLY A 546 -9.71 -14.33 -9.52
N PHE A 547 -9.43 -13.12 -9.04
CA PHE A 547 -8.40 -12.24 -9.62
C PHE A 547 -7.03 -12.27 -8.92
N SER A 548 -6.86 -13.09 -7.87
CA SER A 548 -5.59 -13.26 -7.15
C SER A 548 -4.58 -14.09 -7.95
N TYR A 549 -3.32 -13.67 -8.01
CA TYR A 549 -2.29 -14.30 -8.84
C TYR A 549 -0.93 -14.40 -8.15
N ALA A 550 -0.03 -15.20 -8.74
CA ALA A 550 1.36 -15.35 -8.32
C ALA A 550 2.30 -14.75 -9.36
N ARG A 551 3.38 -14.11 -8.93
CA ARG A 551 4.46 -13.60 -9.80
C ARG A 551 5.45 -14.68 -10.20
N THR A 552 5.55 -15.75 -9.41
CA THR A 552 6.47 -16.88 -9.64
C THR A 552 5.72 -18.22 -9.62
N PRO A 553 6.19 -19.24 -10.38
CA PRO A 553 5.59 -20.57 -10.34
C PRO A 553 5.58 -21.23 -8.96
N LEU A 554 6.59 -20.94 -8.13
CA LEU A 554 6.68 -21.47 -6.76
C LEU A 554 5.57 -20.91 -5.86
N ALA A 555 5.24 -19.63 -6.04
CA ALA A 555 4.18 -18.95 -5.31
C ALA A 555 2.76 -19.43 -5.68
N LEU A 556 2.59 -20.25 -6.73
CA LEU A 556 1.30 -20.89 -7.07
C LEU A 556 0.89 -22.03 -6.14
N GLN A 557 1.76 -22.47 -5.23
CA GLN A 557 1.44 -23.55 -4.30
C GLN A 557 0.36 -23.13 -3.29
N ARG A 558 -0.64 -24.00 -3.10
CA ARG A 558 -1.83 -23.73 -2.28
C ARG A 558 -2.00 -24.81 -1.22
N SER A 559 -2.21 -24.39 0.02
CA SER A 559 -2.47 -25.29 1.14
C SER A 559 -3.24 -24.58 2.25
N ASP A 560 -3.81 -25.34 3.19
CA ASP A 560 -4.52 -24.76 4.34
C ASP A 560 -3.62 -23.80 5.13
N PHE A 561 -2.38 -24.19 5.45
CA PHE A 561 -1.49 -23.33 6.24
C PHE A 561 -1.03 -22.09 5.47
N LYS A 562 -0.80 -22.20 4.15
CA LYS A 562 -0.50 -21.04 3.30
C LYS A 562 -1.66 -20.07 3.29
N GLN A 563 -2.88 -20.57 3.10
CA GLN A 563 -4.10 -19.77 3.11
C GLN A 563 -4.28 -19.02 4.43
N VAL A 564 -4.11 -19.73 5.56
CA VAL A 564 -4.19 -19.13 6.90
C VAL A 564 -3.14 -18.04 7.11
N SER A 565 -1.90 -18.28 6.68
CA SER A 565 -0.82 -17.31 6.81
C SER A 565 -1.04 -16.07 5.95
N GLN A 566 -1.49 -16.28 4.71
CA GLN A 566 -1.72 -15.20 3.75
C GLN A 566 -2.91 -14.33 4.15
N ALA A 567 -4.00 -14.90 4.68
CA ALA A 567 -5.13 -14.14 5.20
C ALA A 567 -4.75 -13.21 6.35
N GLU A 568 -3.91 -13.70 7.28
CA GLU A 568 -3.45 -12.91 8.42
C GLU A 568 -2.51 -11.77 8.00
N GLN A 569 -1.56 -12.06 7.10
CA GLN A 569 -0.67 -11.04 6.52
C GLN A 569 -1.44 -10.00 5.72
N PHE A 570 -2.40 -10.45 4.89
CA PHE A 570 -3.29 -9.59 4.12
C PHE A 570 -3.98 -8.59 5.05
N LEU A 571 -4.65 -9.08 6.10
CA LEU A 571 -5.46 -8.22 6.96
C LEU A 571 -4.60 -7.20 7.71
N ARG A 572 -3.41 -7.58 8.17
CA ARG A 572 -2.47 -6.63 8.81
C ARG A 572 -1.99 -5.57 7.84
N LYS A 573 -1.52 -5.96 6.65
CA LYS A 573 -1.06 -5.00 5.63
C LYS A 573 -2.19 -4.09 5.17
N TRP A 574 -3.40 -4.63 4.99
CA TRP A 574 -4.58 -3.85 4.63
C TRP A 574 -4.92 -2.81 5.71
N LEU A 575 -4.89 -3.19 7.00
CA LEU A 575 -5.13 -2.27 8.12
C LEU A 575 -4.03 -1.21 8.31
N MET A 576 -2.80 -1.45 7.85
CA MET A 576 -1.75 -0.43 7.85
C MET A 576 -2.04 0.70 6.87
N ASP A 577 -2.65 0.35 5.73
CA ASP A 577 -3.09 1.27 4.68
C ASP A 577 -4.44 1.94 5.04
N HIS A 578 -5.31 1.21 5.75
CA HIS A 578 -6.66 1.61 6.15
C HIS A 578 -6.76 1.89 7.65
N GLN A 579 -5.96 2.86 8.13
CA GLN A 579 -5.81 3.14 9.55
C GLN A 579 -7.10 3.54 10.25
N GLU A 580 -8.09 4.06 9.52
CA GLU A 580 -9.40 4.38 10.07
C GLU A 580 -10.16 3.16 10.60
N PHE A 581 -9.79 1.94 10.19
CA PHE A 581 -10.41 0.69 10.65
C PHE A 581 -9.68 0.03 11.84
N LEU A 582 -8.56 0.59 12.33
CA LEU A 582 -7.76 -0.02 13.41
C LEU A 582 -8.54 -0.19 14.73
N SER A 583 -9.46 0.72 15.00
CA SER A 583 -10.32 0.67 16.19
C SER A 583 -11.56 -0.20 16.02
N ASN A 584 -11.96 -0.53 14.79
CA ASN A 584 -13.22 -1.22 14.53
C ASN A 584 -13.20 -2.64 15.09
N PRO A 585 -14.32 -3.14 15.64
CA PRO A 585 -14.47 -4.56 15.96
C PRO A 585 -14.22 -5.42 14.73
N VAL A 586 -13.27 -6.34 14.78
CA VAL A 586 -12.93 -7.22 13.65
C VAL A 586 -13.51 -8.61 13.84
N TYR A 587 -14.21 -9.11 12.81
CA TYR A 587 -14.70 -10.48 12.72
C TYR A 587 -14.17 -11.16 11.46
N ILE A 588 -13.83 -12.45 11.57
CA ILE A 588 -13.48 -13.26 10.39
C ILE A 588 -14.71 -14.12 10.06
N SER A 589 -15.08 -14.20 8.79
CA SER A 589 -16.34 -14.80 8.37
C SER A 589 -16.15 -15.65 7.13
N GLY A 590 -17.05 -16.62 6.92
CA GLY A 590 -17.07 -17.43 5.72
C GLY A 590 -18.09 -18.55 5.79
N ASP A 591 -18.06 -19.42 4.78
CA ASP A 591 -18.97 -20.55 4.62
C ASP A 591 -18.24 -21.82 4.13
N SER A 592 -18.90 -22.97 4.23
CA SER A 592 -18.43 -24.21 3.61
C SER A 592 -17.03 -24.61 4.13
N TYR A 593 -16.06 -24.86 3.24
CA TYR A 593 -14.68 -25.19 3.59
C TYR A 593 -13.98 -24.13 4.46
N SER A 594 -14.49 -22.90 4.51
CA SER A 594 -13.99 -21.88 5.46
C SER A 594 -14.20 -22.27 6.92
N GLY A 595 -15.02 -23.29 7.21
CA GLY A 595 -15.07 -23.93 8.53
C GLY A 595 -13.72 -24.51 9.01
N ILE A 596 -12.83 -24.87 8.09
CA ILE A 596 -11.44 -25.27 8.40
C ILE A 596 -10.54 -24.03 8.57
N ILE A 597 -10.65 -23.08 7.64
CA ILE A 597 -9.71 -21.96 7.50
C ILE A 597 -9.97 -20.83 8.51
N VAL A 598 -11.21 -20.40 8.70
CA VAL A 598 -11.56 -19.24 9.53
C VAL A 598 -11.12 -19.43 10.99
N PRO A 599 -11.41 -20.55 11.67
CA PRO A 599 -10.93 -20.75 13.04
C PRO A 599 -9.40 -20.74 13.13
N ALA A 600 -8.69 -21.26 12.11
CA ALA A 600 -7.24 -21.23 12.06
C ALA A 600 -6.68 -19.80 11.85
N VAL A 601 -7.32 -18.98 11.00
CA VAL A 601 -6.98 -17.56 10.81
C VAL A 601 -7.19 -16.77 12.10
N VAL A 602 -8.33 -16.94 12.77
CA VAL A 602 -8.65 -16.26 14.05
C VAL A 602 -7.62 -16.65 15.11
N GLN A 603 -7.24 -17.92 15.19
CA GLN A 603 -6.20 -18.39 16.11
C GLN A 603 -4.84 -17.76 15.79
N LYS A 604 -4.46 -17.66 14.50
CA LYS A 604 -3.21 -17.04 14.07
C LYS A 604 -3.17 -15.54 14.41
N ILE A 605 -4.25 -14.81 14.15
CA ILE A 605 -4.37 -13.39 14.52
C ILE A 605 -4.29 -13.21 16.03
N SER A 606 -5.03 -14.03 16.80
CA SER A 606 -5.03 -14.00 18.26
C SER A 606 -3.63 -14.21 18.83
N ASN A 607 -2.92 -15.23 18.35
CA ASN A 607 -1.54 -15.49 18.76
C ASN A 607 -0.62 -14.34 18.37
N GLY A 608 -0.70 -13.86 17.13
CA GLY A 608 0.10 -12.71 16.68
C GLY A 608 -0.14 -11.44 17.48
N ASN A 609 -1.38 -11.18 17.93
CA ASN A 609 -1.68 -10.07 18.83
C ASN A 609 -1.02 -10.25 20.21
N ASN A 610 -1.04 -11.47 20.76
CA ASN A 610 -0.36 -11.79 22.02
C ASN A 610 1.16 -11.64 21.90
N ASP A 611 1.70 -12.00 20.74
CA ASP A 611 3.14 -11.88 20.42
C ASP A 611 3.55 -10.44 20.08
N GLY A 612 2.61 -9.49 20.11
CA GLY A 612 2.87 -8.06 19.89
C GLY A 612 2.99 -7.64 18.43
N LEU A 613 2.61 -8.49 17.46
CA LEU A 613 2.62 -8.16 16.03
C LEU A 613 1.70 -6.96 15.74
N LYS A 614 2.21 -6.01 14.96
CA LYS A 614 1.51 -4.77 14.60
C LYS A 614 0.99 -4.78 13.15
N PRO A 615 -0.11 -4.07 12.85
CA PRO A 615 -1.02 -3.43 13.79
C PRO A 615 -1.75 -4.47 14.65
N LEU A 616 -2.08 -4.13 15.90
CA LEU A 616 -2.92 -5.00 16.73
C LEU A 616 -4.33 -5.01 16.13
N ILE A 617 -4.87 -6.20 15.86
CA ILE A 617 -6.21 -6.34 15.29
C ILE A 617 -7.20 -6.38 16.45
N ASN A 618 -8.23 -5.52 16.45
CA ASN A 618 -9.30 -5.53 17.46
C ASN A 618 -10.29 -6.70 17.22
N LEU A 619 -9.75 -7.92 17.23
CA LEU A 619 -10.44 -9.17 16.95
C LEU A 619 -11.48 -9.47 18.04
N LYS A 620 -12.75 -9.64 17.64
CA LYS A 620 -13.87 -9.93 18.55
C LYS A 620 -14.45 -11.33 18.40
N GLY A 621 -14.31 -11.94 17.23
CA GLY A 621 -14.97 -13.21 16.98
C GLY A 621 -14.95 -13.64 15.52
N TYR A 622 -15.82 -14.59 15.21
CA TYR A 622 -15.99 -15.07 13.84
C TYR A 622 -17.40 -15.64 13.60
N THR A 623 -17.80 -15.70 12.32
CA THR A 623 -19.08 -16.27 11.91
C THR A 623 -18.88 -17.31 10.82
N LEU A 624 -19.65 -18.40 10.87
CA LEU A 624 -19.54 -19.49 9.90
C LEU A 624 -20.90 -20.00 9.46
N GLY A 625 -21.13 -20.03 8.14
CA GLY A 625 -22.31 -20.61 7.50
C GLY A 625 -22.03 -22.02 6.98
N ASN A 626 -22.85 -23.00 7.35
CA ASN A 626 -22.73 -24.40 6.93
C ASN A 626 -21.27 -24.91 6.93
N PRO A 627 -20.53 -24.76 8.05
CA PRO A 627 -19.09 -24.97 8.04
C PRO A 627 -18.71 -26.45 8.01
N PHE A 628 -17.90 -26.84 7.03
CA PHE A 628 -17.14 -28.08 7.10
C PHE A 628 -16.03 -27.93 8.14
N THR A 629 -16.09 -28.71 9.22
CA THR A 629 -15.24 -28.57 10.42
C THR A 629 -14.48 -29.85 10.72
N ASP A 630 -15.11 -31.01 10.51
CA ASP A 630 -14.50 -32.32 10.74
C ASP A 630 -15.15 -33.37 9.83
N PRO A 631 -14.36 -34.08 9.01
CA PRO A 631 -14.89 -35.06 8.07
C PRO A 631 -15.72 -36.15 8.76
N THR A 632 -15.35 -36.56 9.98
CA THR A 632 -16.04 -37.61 10.72
C THR A 632 -17.44 -37.17 11.12
N PHE A 633 -17.59 -35.94 11.63
CA PHE A 633 -18.90 -35.43 12.03
C PHE A 633 -19.75 -35.07 10.82
N ASP A 634 -19.15 -34.37 9.84
CA ASP A 634 -19.88 -33.79 8.73
C ASP A 634 -20.33 -34.86 7.73
N PHE A 635 -19.46 -35.80 7.32
CA PHE A 635 -19.85 -36.85 6.37
C PHE A 635 -20.80 -37.87 6.98
N ASN A 636 -20.57 -38.30 8.23
CA ASN A 636 -21.44 -39.28 8.86
C ASN A 636 -22.86 -38.74 9.10
N SER A 637 -23.01 -37.42 9.19
CA SER A 637 -24.33 -36.78 9.36
C SER A 637 -25.22 -36.81 8.11
N ARG A 638 -24.66 -37.08 6.92
CA ARG A 638 -25.41 -37.13 5.65
C ARG A 638 -26.42 -38.26 5.60
N ILE A 639 -26.12 -39.39 6.25
CA ILE A 639 -27.03 -40.55 6.32
C ILE A 639 -28.28 -40.26 7.18
N PRO A 640 -28.15 -39.88 8.47
CA PRO A 640 -29.32 -39.51 9.27
C PRO A 640 -30.04 -38.27 8.74
N PHE A 641 -29.35 -37.35 8.04
CA PHE A 641 -30.02 -36.26 7.34
C PHE A 641 -30.88 -36.76 6.18
N SER A 642 -30.35 -37.65 5.32
CA SER A 642 -31.10 -38.25 4.21
C SER A 642 -32.36 -38.95 4.72
N HIS A 643 -32.25 -39.67 5.85
CA HIS A 643 -33.38 -40.30 6.52
C HIS A 643 -34.38 -39.28 7.08
N GLY A 644 -33.90 -38.27 7.82
CA GLY A 644 -34.73 -37.22 8.40
C GLY A 644 -35.48 -36.35 7.37
N MET A 645 -34.97 -36.27 6.14
CA MET A 645 -35.62 -35.60 5.01
C MET A 645 -36.50 -36.53 4.16
N GLY A 646 -36.64 -37.80 4.55
CA GLY A 646 -37.45 -38.78 3.82
C GLY A 646 -36.87 -39.20 2.46
N LEU A 647 -35.56 -38.99 2.25
CA LEU A 647 -34.88 -39.35 1.00
C LEU A 647 -34.48 -40.83 0.95
N ILE A 648 -34.44 -41.51 2.10
CA ILE A 648 -34.23 -42.95 2.24
C ILE A 648 -35.24 -43.53 3.25
N SER A 649 -35.57 -44.80 3.12
CA SER A 649 -36.54 -45.48 4.00
C SER A 649 -35.97 -45.84 5.36
N ASP A 650 -36.85 -46.10 6.34
CA ASP A 650 -36.48 -46.57 7.68
C ASP A 650 -35.67 -47.88 7.62
N GLU A 651 -36.05 -48.80 6.74
CA GLU A 651 -35.36 -50.09 6.59
C GLU A 651 -33.94 -49.90 6.07
N LEU A 652 -33.75 -49.04 5.07
CA LEU A 652 -32.43 -48.75 4.53
C LEU A 652 -31.56 -48.02 5.55
N TYR A 653 -32.14 -47.09 6.32
CA TYR A 653 -31.42 -46.38 7.37
C TYR A 653 -30.96 -47.30 8.50
N GLU A 654 -31.84 -48.16 9.03
CA GLU A 654 -31.48 -49.12 10.08
C GLU A 654 -30.49 -50.18 9.57
N SER A 655 -30.62 -50.60 8.30
CA SER A 655 -29.65 -51.48 7.62
C SER A 655 -28.27 -50.82 7.56
N LEU A 656 -28.17 -49.58 7.06
CA LEU A 656 -26.94 -48.79 7.02
C LEU A 656 -26.29 -48.65 8.39
N LYS A 657 -27.08 -48.27 9.40
CA LYS A 657 -26.59 -48.08 10.77
C LYS A 657 -26.02 -49.36 11.36
N LYS A 658 -26.67 -50.51 11.09
CA LYS A 658 -26.22 -51.83 11.53
C LYS A 658 -24.99 -52.30 10.76
N SER A 659 -25.01 -52.26 9.43
CA SER A 659 -23.96 -52.79 8.57
C SER A 659 -22.68 -51.96 8.61
N CYS A 660 -22.80 -50.64 8.73
CA CYS A 660 -21.68 -49.70 8.72
C CYS A 660 -21.22 -49.28 10.13
N GLY A 661 -21.96 -49.66 11.19
CA GLY A 661 -21.60 -49.34 12.57
C GLY A 661 -21.64 -47.83 12.91
N GLY A 662 -22.35 -47.03 12.10
CA GLY A 662 -22.40 -45.57 12.26
C GLY A 662 -21.21 -44.80 11.69
N GLU A 663 -20.27 -45.48 11.04
CA GLU A 663 -19.15 -44.88 10.30
C GLU A 663 -19.38 -45.09 8.80
N TYR A 664 -19.45 -44.00 8.04
CA TYR A 664 -19.86 -43.99 6.63
C TYR A 664 -18.79 -43.43 5.70
N GLN A 665 -17.67 -42.91 6.22
CA GLN A 665 -16.59 -42.34 5.43
C GLN A 665 -15.52 -43.38 5.10
N SER A 666 -14.98 -44.04 6.13
CA SER A 666 -13.87 -45.00 5.97
C SER A 666 -14.36 -46.44 6.11
N ILE A 667 -15.02 -46.92 5.05
CA ILE A 667 -15.59 -48.28 5.03
C ILE A 667 -14.52 -49.31 4.67
N ASP A 668 -14.48 -50.41 5.41
CA ASP A 668 -13.69 -51.60 5.06
C ASP A 668 -14.13 -52.12 3.69
N PRO A 669 -13.25 -52.21 2.67
CA PRO A 669 -13.58 -52.74 1.35
C PRO A 669 -14.18 -54.14 1.37
N GLU A 670 -13.93 -54.93 2.42
CA GLU A 670 -14.50 -56.28 2.59
C GLU A 670 -15.92 -56.27 3.17
N ASN A 671 -16.42 -55.12 3.68
CA ASN A 671 -17.77 -54.97 4.20
C ASN A 671 -18.78 -54.72 3.06
N SER A 672 -19.03 -55.78 2.29
CA SER A 672 -19.97 -55.78 1.15
C SER A 672 -21.37 -55.32 1.52
N GLU A 673 -21.92 -55.72 2.68
CA GLU A 673 -23.26 -55.32 3.13
C GLU A 673 -23.37 -53.80 3.30
N CYS A 674 -22.39 -53.15 3.94
CA CYS A 674 -22.37 -51.69 4.07
C CYS A 674 -22.24 -50.99 2.71
N LEU A 675 -21.36 -51.49 1.83
CA LEU A 675 -21.15 -50.93 0.50
C LEU A 675 -22.40 -51.00 -0.37
N GLU A 676 -23.13 -52.13 -0.34
CA GLU A 676 -24.39 -52.31 -1.06
C GLU A 676 -25.47 -51.35 -0.54
N ASN A 677 -25.60 -51.21 0.78
CA ASN A 677 -26.54 -50.28 1.39
C ASN A 677 -26.20 -48.82 1.04
N LEU A 678 -24.91 -48.44 0.99
CA LEU A 678 -24.48 -47.11 0.56
C LEU A 678 -24.77 -46.88 -0.92
N GLU A 679 -24.57 -47.87 -1.79
CA GLU A 679 -24.95 -47.79 -3.21
C GLU A 679 -26.46 -47.61 -3.38
N ALA A 680 -27.27 -48.31 -2.57
CA ALA A 680 -28.73 -48.13 -2.56
C ALA A 680 -29.13 -46.70 -2.19
N ARG A 681 -28.50 -46.14 -1.14
CA ARG A 681 -28.69 -44.74 -0.73
C ARG A 681 -28.28 -43.75 -1.84
N ASP A 682 -27.13 -43.96 -2.46
CA ASP A 682 -26.63 -43.11 -3.55
C ASP A 682 -27.61 -43.11 -4.74
N LYS A 683 -28.27 -44.25 -5.00
CA LYS A 683 -29.31 -44.37 -6.02
C LYS A 683 -30.54 -43.53 -5.67
N CYS A 684 -31.03 -43.62 -4.43
CA CYS A 684 -32.18 -42.83 -3.95
C CYS A 684 -31.97 -41.31 -4.10
N ILE A 685 -30.77 -40.82 -3.81
CA ILE A 685 -30.48 -39.37 -3.82
C ILE A 685 -29.83 -38.88 -5.12
N SER A 686 -29.70 -39.74 -6.13
CA SER A 686 -28.94 -39.45 -7.36
C SER A 686 -29.45 -38.23 -8.14
N GLU A 687 -30.72 -37.88 -8.02
CA GLU A 687 -31.36 -36.72 -8.66
C GLU A 687 -31.57 -35.53 -7.71
N ILE A 688 -31.14 -35.64 -6.45
CA ILE A 688 -31.25 -34.55 -5.47
C ILE A 688 -30.13 -33.52 -5.69
N GLU A 689 -30.47 -32.25 -5.50
CA GLU A 689 -29.51 -31.15 -5.36
C GLU A 689 -28.99 -31.13 -3.92
N GLU A 690 -27.72 -31.46 -3.73
CA GLU A 690 -27.16 -31.64 -2.38
C GLU A 690 -27.04 -30.31 -1.63
N SER A 691 -26.83 -29.21 -2.35
CA SER A 691 -26.74 -27.88 -1.74
C SER A 691 -28.09 -27.34 -1.24
N HIS A 692 -29.22 -27.89 -1.74
CA HIS A 692 -30.56 -27.61 -1.23
C HIS A 692 -31.55 -28.68 -1.68
N VAL A 693 -31.94 -29.60 -0.78
CA VAL A 693 -32.67 -30.83 -1.17
C VAL A 693 -34.05 -30.65 -1.80
N LEU A 694 -34.67 -29.46 -1.69
CA LEU A 694 -35.95 -29.15 -2.37
C LEU A 694 -35.78 -28.46 -3.72
N GLU A 695 -34.58 -28.05 -4.10
CA GLU A 695 -34.35 -27.43 -5.40
C GLU A 695 -34.12 -28.48 -6.48
N ARG A 696 -34.44 -28.12 -7.73
CA ARG A 696 -34.14 -28.98 -8.87
C ARG A 696 -32.63 -29.08 -9.06
N LYS A 697 -32.14 -30.27 -9.37
CA LYS A 697 -30.74 -30.47 -9.72
C LYS A 697 -30.41 -29.75 -11.02
N CYS A 698 -29.47 -28.80 -10.94
CA CYS A 698 -29.11 -27.95 -12.06
C CYS A 698 -27.71 -28.31 -12.60
N PRO A 699 -27.46 -28.14 -13.91
CA PRO A 699 -26.11 -28.25 -14.46
C PRO A 699 -25.15 -27.26 -13.78
N SER A 700 -23.92 -27.72 -13.53
CA SER A 700 -22.85 -26.87 -13.01
C SER A 700 -22.10 -26.20 -14.16
N VAL A 701 -21.65 -24.96 -13.94
CA VAL A 701 -20.84 -24.19 -14.91
C VAL A 701 -19.40 -24.73 -15.00
N THR A 702 -18.96 -25.55 -14.03
CA THR A 702 -17.66 -26.23 -14.05
C THR A 702 -17.80 -27.70 -14.49
N PRO A 703 -16.88 -28.23 -15.33
CA PRO A 703 -16.76 -29.66 -15.50
C PRO A 703 -16.47 -30.28 -14.13
N ARG A 704 -17.36 -31.14 -13.65
CA ARG A 704 -17.08 -31.95 -12.46
C ARG A 704 -15.81 -32.76 -12.76
N LEU A 705 -14.71 -32.47 -12.06
CA LEU A 705 -13.76 -33.53 -11.77
C LEU A 705 -14.55 -34.52 -10.93
N ILE A 706 -14.84 -35.67 -11.53
CA ILE A 706 -15.30 -36.85 -10.81
C ILE A 706 -14.38 -36.99 -9.61
N ASP A 707 -14.97 -36.92 -8.42
CA ASP A 707 -14.31 -37.21 -7.15
C ASP A 707 -13.69 -38.62 -7.26
N MET A 708 -12.38 -38.64 -7.50
CA MET A 708 -11.53 -39.81 -7.47
C MET A 708 -10.86 -39.91 -6.10
N GLN A 709 -11.67 -40.00 -5.05
CA GLN A 709 -11.32 -40.74 -3.84
C GLN A 709 -12.39 -41.80 -3.56
N GLY A 710 -12.39 -42.88 -4.36
CA GLY A 710 -13.05 -44.13 -3.95
C GLY A 710 -13.56 -45.08 -5.05
N LYS A 711 -13.90 -44.61 -6.25
CA LYS A 711 -14.59 -45.47 -7.24
C LYS A 711 -13.66 -45.95 -8.37
N ARG A 712 -13.07 -47.14 -8.19
CA ARG A 712 -12.53 -47.95 -9.30
C ARG A 712 -13.69 -48.42 -10.19
N ARG A 713 -13.93 -47.78 -11.33
CA ARG A 713 -14.63 -48.42 -12.46
C ARG A 713 -13.77 -48.34 -13.71
N ASN A 714 -13.25 -49.51 -14.10
CA ASN A 714 -12.73 -49.78 -15.44
C ASN A 714 -13.80 -49.42 -16.47
N LEU A 715 -13.44 -48.73 -17.55
CA LEU A 715 -14.08 -48.91 -18.86
C LEU A 715 -13.19 -48.33 -19.97
N ARG A 716 -13.04 -49.17 -21.01
CA ARG A 716 -12.22 -49.00 -22.20
C ARG A 716 -12.78 -47.94 -23.15
N GLU A 717 -11.86 -47.42 -23.97
CA GLU A 717 -12.00 -46.58 -25.15
C GLU A 717 -13.28 -46.79 -26.00
N ASN A 718 -13.87 -45.69 -26.46
CA ASN A 718 -13.83 -45.36 -27.88
C ASN A 718 -14.23 -43.89 -28.14
N SER A 719 -13.36 -43.22 -28.88
CA SER A 719 -13.52 -41.87 -29.42
C SER A 719 -14.18 -41.94 -30.80
N GLN A 720 -15.24 -41.15 -31.00
CA GLN A 720 -15.65 -40.47 -32.23
C GLN A 720 -17.17 -40.23 -32.21
N GLU A 721 -17.58 -38.99 -31.96
CA GLU A 721 -18.54 -38.29 -32.83
C GLU A 721 -18.63 -36.81 -32.39
N PHE A 722 -18.36 -35.93 -33.35
CA PHE A 722 -18.36 -34.48 -33.23
C PHE A 722 -19.70 -33.93 -33.75
N LEU A 723 -20.15 -32.83 -33.13
CA LEU A 723 -21.12 -31.83 -33.65
C LEU A 723 -22.62 -32.16 -33.54
N HIS A 724 -23.27 -31.73 -32.46
CA HIS A 724 -24.41 -30.78 -32.45
C HIS A 724 -25.09 -30.72 -31.06
N PHE A 725 -25.35 -29.50 -30.57
CA PHE A 725 -25.98 -29.10 -29.28
C PHE A 725 -25.16 -29.41 -28.02
N ASN A 726 -24.91 -28.39 -27.18
CA ASN A 726 -24.33 -28.54 -25.84
C ASN A 726 -25.46 -28.42 -24.79
N PRO A 727 -26.01 -29.53 -24.26
CA PRO A 727 -27.17 -29.51 -23.35
C PRO A 727 -26.86 -29.07 -21.92
N ASP A 728 -25.60 -28.75 -21.60
CA ASP A 728 -25.10 -28.75 -20.21
C ASP A 728 -24.94 -27.36 -19.55
N LEU A 729 -25.40 -26.27 -20.17
CA LEU A 729 -25.40 -24.96 -19.50
C LEU A 729 -26.66 -24.78 -18.64
N PRO A 730 -26.54 -24.20 -17.43
CA PRO A 730 -27.71 -23.92 -16.62
C PRO A 730 -28.65 -22.95 -17.34
N THR A 731 -29.95 -23.14 -17.14
CA THR A 731 -31.01 -22.31 -17.73
C THR A 731 -31.61 -21.37 -16.69
N ILE A 732 -32.37 -20.38 -17.14
CA ILE A 732 -33.10 -19.48 -16.25
C ILE A 732 -34.01 -20.28 -15.28
N GLY A 733 -34.04 -19.85 -14.01
CA GLY A 733 -34.67 -20.58 -12.91
C GLY A 733 -33.77 -21.61 -12.20
N CYS A 734 -32.52 -21.79 -12.64
CA CYS A 734 -31.48 -22.47 -11.86
C CYS A 734 -30.62 -21.43 -11.15
N ARG A 735 -30.31 -21.61 -9.85
CA ARG A 735 -29.40 -20.69 -9.14
C ARG A 735 -28.00 -20.67 -9.75
N THR A 736 -27.54 -21.81 -10.28
CA THR A 736 -26.27 -21.90 -10.99
C THR A 736 -26.22 -21.06 -12.27
N TYR A 737 -27.36 -20.55 -12.74
CA TYR A 737 -27.41 -19.57 -13.84
C TYR A 737 -26.73 -18.25 -13.46
N GLY A 738 -26.90 -17.78 -12.22
CA GLY A 738 -26.19 -16.60 -11.73
C GLY A 738 -24.67 -16.76 -11.79
N HIS A 739 -24.17 -17.97 -11.52
CA HIS A 739 -22.75 -18.28 -11.65
C HIS A 739 -22.25 -18.19 -13.10
N LEU A 740 -23.10 -18.58 -14.07
CA LEU A 740 -22.79 -18.43 -15.50
C LEU A 740 -22.72 -16.96 -15.89
N LEU A 741 -23.67 -16.14 -15.43
CA LEU A 741 -23.66 -14.71 -15.65
C LEU A 741 -22.42 -14.05 -15.04
N ALA A 742 -22.01 -14.45 -13.84
CA ALA A 742 -20.75 -13.98 -13.25
C ALA A 742 -19.52 -14.32 -14.09
N THR A 743 -19.45 -15.51 -14.71
CA THR A 743 -18.36 -15.85 -15.63
C THR A 743 -18.32 -14.91 -16.83
N TYR A 744 -19.46 -14.63 -17.46
CA TYR A 744 -19.51 -13.68 -18.59
C TYR A 744 -19.17 -12.26 -18.16
N TRP A 745 -19.67 -11.84 -17.00
CA TRP A 745 -19.45 -10.50 -16.47
C TRP A 745 -17.99 -10.28 -16.06
N ALA A 746 -17.40 -11.17 -15.25
CA ALA A 746 -16.05 -11.00 -14.72
C ALA A 746 -14.96 -11.11 -15.80
N ASN A 747 -15.26 -11.75 -16.93
CA ASN A 747 -14.36 -11.85 -18.08
C ASN A 747 -14.54 -10.74 -19.13
N ASP A 748 -15.49 -9.82 -18.95
CA ASP A 748 -15.59 -8.64 -19.81
C ASP A 748 -14.45 -7.65 -19.52
N ASP A 749 -13.79 -7.15 -20.57
CA ASP A 749 -12.64 -6.26 -20.44
C ASP A 749 -12.98 -4.94 -19.73
N ASN A 750 -14.20 -4.42 -19.93
CA ASN A 750 -14.64 -3.20 -19.25
C ASN A 750 -14.87 -3.45 -17.76
N VAL A 751 -15.40 -4.62 -17.40
CA VAL A 751 -15.52 -5.04 -15.99
C VAL A 751 -14.15 -5.15 -15.35
N ARG A 752 -13.21 -5.87 -15.97
CA ARG A 752 -11.84 -6.02 -15.44
C ARG A 752 -11.16 -4.67 -15.25
N LYS A 753 -11.31 -3.77 -16.23
CA LYS A 753 -10.79 -2.40 -16.15
C LYS A 753 -11.46 -1.59 -15.04
N ALA A 754 -12.78 -1.69 -14.88
CA ALA A 754 -13.51 -0.98 -13.83
C ALA A 754 -13.17 -1.50 -12.43
N LEU A 755 -12.86 -2.79 -12.30
CA LEU A 755 -12.38 -3.41 -11.06
C LEU A 755 -10.88 -3.22 -10.84
N HIS A 756 -10.18 -2.52 -11.74
CA HIS A 756 -8.73 -2.31 -11.67
C HIS A 756 -7.91 -3.61 -11.61
N VAL A 757 -8.38 -4.65 -12.29
CA VAL A 757 -7.64 -5.90 -12.49
C VAL A 757 -6.41 -5.61 -13.34
N ARG A 758 -5.23 -6.04 -12.88
CA ARG A 758 -3.97 -5.81 -13.60
C ARG A 758 -3.97 -6.55 -14.94
N GLU A 759 -3.69 -5.84 -16.03
CA GLU A 759 -3.67 -6.44 -17.36
C GLU A 759 -2.61 -7.55 -17.45
N GLY A 760 -2.95 -8.66 -18.12
CA GLY A 760 -2.06 -9.82 -18.26
C GLY A 760 -1.84 -10.66 -16.98
N SER A 761 -2.38 -10.26 -15.82
CA SER A 761 -2.17 -10.98 -14.55
C SER A 761 -2.94 -12.31 -14.45
N ILE A 762 -4.14 -12.35 -15.02
CA ILE A 762 -5.03 -13.51 -15.05
C ILE A 762 -5.55 -13.67 -16.48
N GLY A 763 -5.61 -14.90 -16.97
CA GLY A 763 -6.22 -15.22 -18.27
C GLY A 763 -7.73 -15.11 -18.21
N GLU A 764 -8.38 -16.23 -17.86
CA GLU A 764 -9.83 -16.34 -17.67
C GLU A 764 -10.15 -16.37 -16.16
N TRP A 765 -11.06 -15.50 -15.72
CA TRP A 765 -11.63 -15.55 -14.39
C TRP A 765 -12.54 -16.77 -14.25
N GLN A 766 -12.38 -17.50 -13.15
CA GLN A 766 -13.20 -18.66 -12.81
C GLN A 766 -13.76 -18.51 -11.40
N ARG A 767 -15.05 -18.81 -11.23
CA ARG A 767 -15.70 -18.75 -9.91
C ARG A 767 -15.01 -19.67 -8.91
N CYS A 768 -14.67 -20.90 -9.29
CA CYS A 768 -13.94 -21.84 -8.46
C CYS A 768 -12.85 -22.56 -9.25
N ASN A 769 -11.60 -22.48 -8.79
CA ASN A 769 -10.45 -23.12 -9.44
C ASN A 769 -10.07 -24.43 -8.74
N TYR A 770 -10.83 -25.48 -9.08
CA TYR A 770 -10.59 -26.86 -8.61
C TYR A 770 -9.54 -27.62 -9.44
N LYS A 771 -9.15 -27.11 -10.62
CA LYS A 771 -8.18 -27.79 -11.49
C LYS A 771 -6.77 -27.74 -10.94
N SER A 772 -6.43 -26.64 -10.25
CA SER A 772 -5.12 -26.51 -9.64
C SER A 772 -5.00 -27.45 -8.42
N PRO A 773 -3.80 -27.99 -8.13
CA PRO A 773 -3.59 -28.78 -6.91
C PRO A 773 -3.84 -27.96 -5.63
N TYR A 774 -4.27 -28.63 -4.56
CA TYR A 774 -4.42 -28.05 -3.23
C TYR A 774 -4.00 -29.07 -2.19
N THR A 775 -3.24 -28.64 -1.18
CA THR A 775 -2.79 -29.51 -0.09
C THR A 775 -3.65 -29.29 1.16
N TYR A 776 -4.37 -30.35 1.54
CA TYR A 776 -5.22 -30.42 2.73
C TYR A 776 -4.36 -30.88 3.93
N GLU A 777 -4.14 -29.99 4.88
CA GLU A 777 -3.23 -30.18 6.02
C GLU A 777 -3.98 -30.15 7.36
N ILE A 778 -5.06 -29.36 7.46
CA ILE A 778 -5.88 -29.24 8.67
C ILE A 778 -7.01 -30.26 8.57
N LYS A 779 -6.86 -31.38 9.29
CA LYS A 779 -7.86 -32.46 9.28
C LYS A 779 -9.18 -32.10 9.98
N SER A 780 -9.11 -31.26 11.01
CA SER A 780 -10.25 -30.87 11.84
C SER A 780 -9.97 -29.53 12.50
N SER A 781 -10.95 -28.63 12.49
CA SER A 781 -10.86 -27.34 13.18
C SER A 781 -11.58 -27.33 14.54
N VAL A 782 -12.11 -28.47 15.00
CA VAL A 782 -12.77 -28.60 16.33
C VAL A 782 -11.88 -28.09 17.45
N LYS A 783 -10.58 -28.42 17.42
CA LYS A 783 -9.62 -27.92 18.41
C LYS A 783 -9.51 -26.39 18.41
N ASN A 784 -9.50 -25.75 17.24
CA ASN A 784 -9.50 -24.29 17.14
C ASN A 784 -10.76 -23.70 17.79
N HIS A 785 -11.93 -24.30 17.59
CA HIS A 785 -13.16 -23.87 18.26
C HIS A 785 -13.07 -24.01 19.79
N ILE A 786 -12.39 -25.02 20.32
CA ILE A 786 -12.13 -25.14 21.76
C ILE A 786 -11.23 -23.99 22.23
N ASP A 787 -10.05 -23.87 21.62
CA ASP A 787 -9.01 -22.92 22.04
C ASP A 787 -9.51 -21.46 21.97
N LEU A 788 -10.28 -21.11 20.93
CA LEU A 788 -10.86 -19.77 20.75
C LEU A 788 -12.01 -19.50 21.71
N GLY A 789 -12.78 -20.54 22.09
CA GLY A 789 -13.83 -20.41 23.09
C GLY A 789 -13.27 -20.14 24.49
N ILE A 790 -12.17 -20.79 24.85
CA ILE A 790 -11.43 -20.53 26.10
C ILE A 790 -10.93 -19.08 26.15
N LYS A 791 -10.49 -18.54 25.00
CA LYS A 791 -10.07 -17.13 24.88
C LYS A 791 -11.23 -16.12 24.87
N GLY A 792 -12.49 -16.58 24.85
CA GLY A 792 -13.67 -15.72 24.93
C GLY A 792 -14.06 -15.06 23.61
N TYR A 793 -13.61 -15.57 22.46
CA TYR A 793 -14.05 -15.05 21.15
C TYR A 793 -15.49 -15.47 20.84
N ARG A 794 -16.33 -14.49 20.53
CA ARG A 794 -17.76 -14.69 20.26
C ARG A 794 -17.96 -15.32 18.88
N ARG A 795 -18.88 -16.29 18.77
CA ARG A 795 -19.06 -17.10 17.56
C ARG A 795 -20.51 -17.25 17.17
N LEU A 796 -20.83 -16.99 15.91
CA LEU A 796 -22.09 -17.36 15.28
C LEU A 796 -21.82 -18.51 14.31
N ILE A 797 -22.37 -19.68 14.61
CA ILE A 797 -22.39 -20.81 13.69
C ILE A 797 -23.83 -20.96 13.22
N TYR A 798 -24.05 -20.96 11.91
CA TYR A 798 -25.38 -21.16 11.38
C TYR A 798 -25.40 -22.17 10.24
N SER A 799 -26.52 -22.87 10.07
CA SER A 799 -26.69 -23.85 9.00
C SER A 799 -28.06 -23.70 8.35
N GLY A 800 -28.10 -23.63 7.02
CA GLY A 800 -29.34 -23.91 6.28
C GLY A 800 -29.81 -25.33 6.56
N ASP A 801 -31.08 -25.50 6.94
CA ASP A 801 -31.61 -26.80 7.36
C ASP A 801 -31.93 -27.74 6.18
N HIS A 802 -31.78 -27.30 4.93
CA HIS A 802 -31.94 -28.12 3.72
C HIS A 802 -30.61 -28.43 3.00
N ASP A 803 -29.47 -28.08 3.62
CA ASP A 803 -28.15 -28.44 3.11
C ASP A 803 -27.82 -29.91 3.42
N MET A 804 -27.58 -30.71 2.37
CA MET A 804 -27.09 -32.08 2.49
C MET A 804 -25.56 -32.17 2.35
N GLU A 805 -24.90 -31.16 1.79
CA GLU A 805 -23.43 -31.15 1.66
C GLU A 805 -22.77 -31.09 3.03
N VAL A 806 -23.21 -30.15 3.87
CA VAL A 806 -22.78 -30.01 5.27
C VAL A 806 -24.02 -29.90 6.17
N PRO A 807 -24.68 -31.03 6.47
CA PRO A 807 -25.91 -31.02 7.24
C PRO A 807 -25.75 -30.37 8.62
N PHE A 808 -26.76 -29.62 9.05
CA PHE A 808 -26.80 -29.03 10.39
C PHE A 808 -26.63 -30.06 11.52
N LEU A 809 -26.95 -31.33 11.26
CA LEU A 809 -26.73 -32.45 12.18
C LEU A 809 -25.24 -32.68 12.46
N GLY A 810 -24.38 -32.58 11.45
CA GLY A 810 -22.92 -32.65 11.59
C GLY A 810 -22.40 -31.46 12.41
N THR A 811 -22.91 -30.27 12.09
CA THR A 811 -22.62 -29.05 12.85
C THR A 811 -22.99 -29.19 14.34
N GLN A 812 -24.18 -29.70 14.62
CA GLN A 812 -24.59 -29.99 16.00
C GLN A 812 -23.71 -31.05 16.67
N ALA A 813 -23.29 -32.08 15.95
CA ALA A 813 -22.49 -33.17 16.49
C ALA A 813 -21.11 -32.68 16.98
N TRP A 814 -20.39 -31.92 16.16
CA TRP A 814 -19.10 -31.37 16.58
C TRP A 814 -19.24 -30.26 17.63
N ILE A 815 -20.33 -29.46 17.60
CA ILE A 815 -20.59 -28.47 18.66
C ILE A 815 -20.81 -29.19 20.01
N ARG A 816 -21.56 -30.30 20.01
CA ARG A 816 -21.76 -31.13 21.22
C ARG A 816 -20.43 -31.69 21.74
N SER A 817 -19.50 -32.07 20.85
CA SER A 817 -18.19 -32.58 21.28
C SER A 817 -17.29 -31.53 21.94
N LEU A 818 -17.61 -30.24 21.84
CA LEU A 818 -16.91 -29.18 22.58
C LEU A 818 -17.20 -29.21 24.08
N ASN A 819 -18.31 -29.85 24.49
CA ASN A 819 -18.72 -30.02 25.89
C ASN A 819 -18.91 -28.69 26.66
N TYR A 820 -19.38 -27.64 26.00
CA TYR A 820 -19.78 -26.38 26.65
C TYR A 820 -21.17 -26.48 27.28
N SER A 821 -21.37 -25.81 28.42
CA SER A 821 -22.68 -25.74 29.08
C SER A 821 -23.66 -24.91 28.24
N ILE A 822 -24.90 -25.39 28.14
CA ILE A 822 -25.99 -24.68 27.46
C ILE A 822 -26.46 -23.52 28.35
N VAL A 823 -26.54 -22.32 27.77
CA VAL A 823 -27.02 -21.10 28.44
C VAL A 823 -28.49 -20.85 28.13
N ASP A 824 -28.86 -21.01 26.87
CA ASP A 824 -30.24 -20.93 26.38
C ASP A 824 -30.50 -22.14 25.48
N ASP A 825 -31.49 -22.96 25.84
CA ASP A 825 -31.72 -24.25 25.21
C ASP A 825 -32.43 -24.11 23.85
N TRP A 826 -32.56 -25.21 23.12
CA TRP A 826 -33.07 -25.21 21.75
C TRP A 826 -34.50 -24.65 21.67
N HIS A 827 -34.65 -23.48 21.05
CA HIS A 827 -35.93 -22.80 20.88
C HIS A 827 -36.03 -22.16 19.49
N PRO A 828 -37.25 -21.91 18.97
CA PRO A 828 -37.41 -21.21 17.70
C PRO A 828 -37.00 -19.74 17.81
N TRP A 829 -36.42 -19.20 16.74
CA TRP A 829 -36.24 -17.76 16.53
C TRP A 829 -37.12 -17.28 15.37
N HIS A 830 -37.55 -16.02 15.43
CA HIS A 830 -38.65 -15.53 14.60
C HIS A 830 -38.27 -14.31 13.75
N PHE A 831 -38.77 -14.27 12.53
CA PHE A 831 -38.70 -13.11 11.64
C PHE A 831 -40.09 -12.84 11.06
N GLN A 832 -40.56 -11.60 11.16
CA GLN A 832 -41.87 -11.15 10.66
C GLN A 832 -43.06 -12.05 11.07
N GLY A 833 -43.05 -12.55 12.31
CA GLY A 833 -44.13 -13.40 12.84
C GLY A 833 -44.13 -14.84 12.33
N GLN A 834 -43.05 -15.30 11.69
CA GLN A 834 -42.82 -16.69 11.29
C GLN A 834 -41.55 -17.24 11.93
N VAL A 835 -41.50 -18.56 12.13
CA VAL A 835 -40.28 -19.24 12.58
C VAL A 835 -39.26 -19.19 11.45
N ALA A 836 -38.17 -18.47 11.68
CA ALA A 836 -37.06 -18.35 10.73
C ALA A 836 -36.02 -19.46 10.94
N GLY A 837 -36.05 -20.12 12.09
CA GLY A 837 -35.26 -21.30 12.40
C GLY A 837 -35.23 -21.58 13.90
N TYR A 838 -34.21 -22.29 14.36
CA TYR A 838 -34.02 -22.63 15.77
C TYR A 838 -32.63 -22.26 16.23
N THR A 839 -32.47 -21.89 17.50
CA THR A 839 -31.19 -21.47 18.05
C THR A 839 -30.95 -22.06 19.43
N ARG A 840 -29.67 -22.08 19.83
CA ARG A 840 -29.19 -22.45 21.15
C ARG A 840 -27.89 -21.69 21.42
N THR A 841 -27.68 -21.28 22.67
CA THR A 841 -26.44 -20.59 23.08
C THR A 841 -25.68 -21.38 24.14
N TYR A 842 -24.35 -21.19 24.18
CA TYR A 842 -23.43 -21.90 25.06
C TYR A 842 -22.57 -20.93 25.88
N SER A 843 -22.06 -21.41 27.00
CA SER A 843 -21.29 -20.63 27.99
C SER A 843 -20.02 -19.98 27.43
N SER A 844 -19.50 -20.48 26.31
CA SER A 844 -18.33 -19.94 25.63
C SER A 844 -18.64 -18.84 24.61
N GLN A 845 -19.83 -18.23 24.66
CA GLN A 845 -20.30 -17.23 23.69
C GLN A 845 -20.48 -17.78 22.26
N LEU A 846 -20.74 -19.08 22.14
CA LEU A 846 -21.13 -19.70 20.88
C LEU A 846 -22.66 -19.66 20.75
N THR A 847 -23.14 -19.13 19.64
CA THR A 847 -24.53 -19.21 19.19
C THR A 847 -24.58 -20.18 18.02
N PHE A 848 -25.43 -21.20 18.11
CA PHE A 848 -25.77 -22.04 16.96
C PHE A 848 -27.19 -21.71 16.50
N ALA A 849 -27.40 -21.53 15.20
CA ALA A 849 -28.71 -21.28 14.63
C ALA A 849 -28.94 -22.09 13.35
N THR A 850 -30.14 -22.63 13.16
CA THR A 850 -30.58 -23.10 11.85
C THR A 850 -31.35 -21.99 11.13
N VAL A 851 -31.33 -22.02 9.80
CA VAL A 851 -32.14 -21.16 8.95
C VAL A 851 -33.11 -22.03 8.18
N LYS A 852 -34.41 -21.91 8.50
CA LYS A 852 -35.48 -22.74 7.94
C LYS A 852 -35.63 -22.45 6.44
N GLY A 853 -35.56 -23.49 5.63
CA GLY A 853 -35.61 -23.37 4.17
C GLY A 853 -34.34 -22.78 3.56
N GLY A 854 -33.21 -22.77 4.29
CA GLY A 854 -31.91 -22.38 3.78
C GLY A 854 -31.11 -23.58 3.27
N GLY A 855 -30.31 -23.39 2.22
CA GLY A 855 -29.36 -24.39 1.69
C GLY A 855 -27.93 -24.16 2.17
N HIS A 856 -26.95 -24.66 1.40
CA HIS A 856 -25.53 -24.64 1.73
C HIS A 856 -24.98 -23.22 1.97
N THR A 857 -25.28 -22.28 1.08
CA THR A 857 -25.03 -20.85 1.29
C THR A 857 -26.32 -20.18 1.76
N ALA A 858 -26.69 -20.40 3.03
CA ALA A 858 -28.01 -19.97 3.55
C ALA A 858 -28.44 -18.53 3.17
N PRO A 859 -27.57 -17.49 3.16
CA PRO A 859 -27.94 -16.15 2.71
C PRO A 859 -28.41 -16.08 1.25
N GLY A 860 -27.93 -16.94 0.36
CA GLY A 860 -28.40 -17.01 -1.02
C GLY A 860 -29.82 -17.57 -1.16
N TYR A 861 -30.29 -18.36 -0.19
CA TYR A 861 -31.64 -18.95 -0.19
C TYR A 861 -32.63 -18.15 0.65
N ARG A 862 -32.19 -17.63 1.80
CA ARG A 862 -32.99 -16.92 2.81
C ARG A 862 -32.32 -15.59 3.21
N PRO A 863 -32.19 -14.63 2.27
CA PRO A 863 -31.38 -13.43 2.48
C PRO A 863 -31.93 -12.55 3.62
N ALA A 864 -33.25 -12.37 3.70
CA ALA A 864 -33.88 -11.52 4.71
C ALA A 864 -33.70 -12.09 6.12
N GLU A 865 -33.93 -13.40 6.29
CA GLU A 865 -33.78 -14.11 7.55
C GLU A 865 -32.31 -14.14 8.00
N CYS A 866 -31.37 -14.43 7.09
CA CYS A 866 -29.95 -14.41 7.39
C CYS A 866 -29.44 -13.02 7.76
N PHE A 867 -29.92 -11.96 7.08
CA PHE A 867 -29.59 -10.58 7.45
C PHE A 867 -30.10 -10.24 8.85
N ALA A 868 -31.37 -10.55 9.17
CA ALA A 868 -31.93 -10.29 10.49
C ALA A 868 -31.19 -11.05 11.60
N MET A 869 -30.80 -12.30 11.34
CA MET A 869 -29.98 -13.09 12.26
C MET A 869 -28.61 -12.41 12.50
N PHE A 870 -27.92 -12.00 11.43
CA PHE A 870 -26.63 -11.35 11.54
C PHE A 870 -26.72 -9.99 12.25
N GLU A 871 -27.72 -9.18 11.92
CA GLU A 871 -27.98 -7.87 12.52
C GLU A 871 -28.21 -7.99 14.04
N ARG A 872 -29.11 -8.87 14.47
CA ARG A 872 -29.36 -9.11 15.91
C ARG A 872 -28.11 -9.63 16.60
N TRP A 873 -27.44 -10.61 15.99
CA TRP A 873 -26.23 -11.16 16.60
C TRP A 873 -25.15 -10.09 16.75
N ILE A 874 -24.83 -9.31 15.71
CA ILE A 874 -23.78 -8.30 15.78
C ILE A 874 -24.13 -7.19 16.80
N ALA A 875 -25.41 -6.86 16.95
CA ALA A 875 -25.93 -5.93 17.95
C ALA A 875 -25.98 -6.49 19.39
N GLN A 876 -25.62 -7.77 19.61
CA GLN A 876 -25.76 -8.48 20.89
C GLN A 876 -27.21 -8.63 21.35
N GLU A 877 -28.14 -8.64 20.40
CA GLU A 877 -29.54 -8.93 20.66
C GLU A 877 -29.81 -10.44 20.55
N PRO A 878 -30.80 -10.96 21.30
CA PRO A 878 -31.29 -12.33 21.12
C PRO A 878 -31.81 -12.55 19.69
N LEU A 879 -31.69 -13.79 19.19
CA LEU A 879 -32.24 -14.18 17.90
C LEU A 879 -33.75 -14.38 17.94
#